data_AF-A0A1J4JDY4-F1
#
_entry.id   AF-A0A1J4JDY4-F1
#
_cell.length_a   1.000
_cell.length_b   1.000
_cell.length_c   1.000
_cell.angle_alpha   90.00
_cell.angle_beta   90.00
_cell.angle_gamma   90.00
#
_symmetry.space_group_name_H-M   'P 1'
#
loop_
_entity.id
_entity.type
_entity.pdbx_description
1 polymer ?
#
loop_
_entity_poly.entity_id
_entity_poly.type
_entity_poly.pdbx_seq_one_letter_code
_entity_poly.pdbx_strand_id
1 'polypeptide(L)'
;MTFQIRYRTLVLGCDFPTLHTYWRLNVQAPDRDIQGFVFCSNEKPPISNFKGFTKTPIKVFPLDKLEKAIYKKRIQKCLFQAQNIPMVFAQTIINRIIATGHCTLEFLPPTDIALRSSKPTILVSSLAPAVGKTQVCRYFCSVLSQKSRRVAIIFPISEILPQKDRSQAFSVDDGLHYEFKQNDSVPQNLFSEDDKWQIQQYIKCGAFRVFATTDIRRAIICAEQHADIIIVDSRNCENSFIKTDYRFCVVSNKTVMNVREMSLWPGLVNFMLSKNIILVSTTERKIPEDQLKYIKKIACDRELFYVQSQFVLDGTSGFELFNRPTLVIEHADSQGMAMTIANSMAADVVNVSPLLAEGLSNSGNAIVVQTERAMSPTRELVEKTDYEMAKVTQAINTSNADFVVLSLQRDLEGIVPGKHVIYTTPEISDTNQILYNWLAKFYTLNVKPPLQEHFAAQVDIIMAMAQASDRELFVSNNDSQNREAFCRIFLSSHIPPGFRVTTGEIIDAASNITGQLDVVVVNDSCPRLTIDSTNSIIAPILADTVLSVIEVKTSLTSDQLKKALSQLRPVKALMPTHSTLTTPDGHVIEDPLEGKIITGVFSFNPGSDIEDKVPEIVALYPGVADFIVLPDAFGYFSVETLKVCGMSVKESEIVNGYVKYTSRGMGLAIIFGILNSLAATRRFSGSNCIRYLSGYWGGQSEAAAKNASDVEKALHSIDKIVTQVASKDQRRVFFQRKGELITAISEINKGIQSGSPKRPPQYVPTAPTHKPKKH
;
A
#
# COMPACT_ATOMS: atom_id res chain seq x y z
N MET A 1 -8.61 8.81 -40.93
CA MET A 1 -7.86 7.56 -40.69
C MET A 1 -6.43 7.76 -41.16
N THR A 2 -5.53 8.09 -40.23
CA THR A 2 -4.08 8.13 -40.52
C THR A 2 -3.61 6.68 -40.66
N PHE A 3 -3.17 6.29 -41.87
CA PHE A 3 -2.49 5.02 -42.06
C PHE A 3 -1.18 5.04 -41.26
N GLN A 4 -1.19 4.46 -40.06
CA GLN A 4 0.04 4.23 -39.31
C GLN A 4 0.90 3.24 -40.08
N ILE A 5 2.06 3.70 -40.57
CA ILE A 5 3.07 2.85 -41.20
C ILE A 5 3.53 1.84 -40.16
N ARG A 6 3.29 0.55 -40.42
CA ARG A 6 3.75 -0.52 -39.54
C ARG A 6 5.15 -0.98 -39.93
N TYR A 7 6.09 -0.91 -38.99
CA TYR A 7 7.46 -1.37 -39.20
C TYR A 7 7.57 -2.86 -38.89
N ARG A 8 8.08 -3.63 -39.85
CA ARG A 8 8.39 -5.06 -39.64
C ARG A 8 9.55 -5.20 -38.67
N THR A 9 9.27 -5.75 -37.50
CA THR A 9 10.19 -5.76 -36.38
C THR A 9 10.56 -7.19 -35.98
N LEU A 10 11.83 -7.44 -35.71
CA LEU A 10 12.34 -8.69 -35.14
C LEU A 10 12.83 -8.43 -33.72
N VAL A 11 12.43 -9.23 -32.74
CA VAL A 11 12.87 -9.08 -31.34
C VAL A 11 14.03 -10.02 -31.07
N LEU A 12 15.13 -9.50 -30.52
CA LEU A 12 16.35 -10.24 -30.21
C LEU A 12 16.33 -10.48 -28.71
N GLY A 13 16.18 -11.75 -28.31
CA GLY A 13 15.88 -12.16 -26.94
C GLY A 13 14.71 -13.14 -26.93
N CYS A 14 14.78 -14.17 -26.09
CA CYS A 14 13.68 -15.10 -25.87
C CYS A 14 13.79 -15.69 -24.46
N ASP A 15 13.64 -14.81 -23.48
CA ASP A 15 13.43 -15.12 -22.07
C ASP A 15 12.07 -14.56 -21.63
N PHE A 16 11.61 -14.93 -20.44
CA PHE A 16 10.31 -14.49 -19.97
C PHE A 16 10.17 -12.95 -19.86
N PRO A 17 11.17 -12.20 -19.35
CA PRO A 17 11.14 -10.73 -19.36
C PRO A 17 10.95 -10.13 -20.76
N THR A 18 11.61 -10.69 -21.78
CA THR A 18 11.45 -10.25 -23.19
C THR A 18 10.03 -10.50 -23.68
N LEU A 19 9.47 -11.69 -23.43
CA LEU A 19 8.10 -12.04 -23.84
C LEU A 19 7.05 -11.15 -23.17
N HIS A 20 7.20 -10.89 -21.87
CA HIS A 20 6.31 -10.01 -21.13
C HIS A 20 6.44 -8.55 -21.64
N THR A 21 7.65 -8.09 -21.92
CA THR A 21 7.87 -6.74 -22.47
C THR A 21 7.23 -6.59 -23.84
N TYR A 22 7.42 -7.57 -24.72
CA TYR A 22 6.72 -7.65 -26.00
C TYR A 22 5.21 -7.52 -25.81
N TRP A 23 4.62 -8.29 -24.90
CA TRP A 23 3.17 -8.26 -24.66
C TRP A 23 2.69 -6.83 -24.35
N ARG A 24 3.35 -6.13 -23.44
CA ARG A 24 3.02 -4.74 -23.09
C ARG A 24 3.20 -3.76 -24.25
N LEU A 25 4.31 -3.89 -24.98
CA LEU A 25 4.61 -3.01 -26.10
C LEU A 25 3.59 -3.10 -27.23
N ASN A 26 3.04 -4.29 -27.54
CA ASN A 26 2.04 -4.38 -28.61
C ASN A 26 0.76 -3.61 -28.29
N VAL A 27 0.41 -3.46 -27.01
CA VAL A 27 -0.75 -2.67 -26.58
C VAL A 27 -0.46 -1.16 -26.75
N GLN A 28 0.79 -0.74 -26.51
CA GLN A 28 1.17 0.67 -26.46
C GLN A 28 1.71 1.23 -27.79
N ALA A 29 2.27 0.37 -28.64
CA ALA A 29 2.95 0.73 -29.89
C ALA A 29 2.43 -0.12 -31.08
N PRO A 30 1.19 0.14 -31.56
CA PRO A 30 0.56 -0.64 -32.64
C PRO A 30 1.19 -0.43 -34.03
N ASP A 31 2.18 0.47 -34.13
CA ASP A 31 3.01 0.72 -35.31
C ASP A 31 4.11 -0.35 -35.48
N ARG A 32 4.31 -1.25 -34.52
CA ARG A 32 5.26 -2.36 -34.63
C ARG A 32 4.56 -3.64 -35.10
N ASP A 33 4.96 -4.14 -36.26
CA ASP A 33 4.52 -5.46 -36.75
C ASP A 33 5.60 -6.50 -36.44
N ILE A 34 5.42 -7.23 -35.34
CA ILE A 34 6.43 -8.14 -34.82
C ILE A 34 6.38 -9.47 -35.58
N GLN A 35 7.48 -9.76 -36.26
CA GLN A 35 7.59 -10.87 -37.20
C GLN A 35 8.17 -12.15 -36.61
N GLY A 36 8.76 -12.07 -35.41
CA GLY A 36 9.45 -13.19 -34.77
C GLY A 36 10.32 -12.76 -33.59
N PHE A 37 10.77 -13.77 -32.82
CA PHE A 37 11.84 -13.65 -31.84
C PHE A 37 13.08 -14.40 -32.33
N VAL A 38 14.26 -13.96 -31.91
CA VAL A 38 15.52 -14.69 -32.08
C VAL A 38 16.07 -15.00 -30.71
N PHE A 39 16.29 -16.28 -30.42
CA PHE A 39 16.92 -16.70 -29.17
C PHE A 39 18.42 -16.43 -29.24
N CYS A 40 18.89 -15.45 -28.47
CA CYS A 40 20.28 -15.01 -28.47
C CYS A 40 21.17 -15.91 -27.60
N SER A 41 21.21 -17.21 -27.90
CA SER A 41 22.11 -18.20 -27.30
C SER A 41 22.63 -19.14 -28.39
N ASN A 42 23.73 -19.84 -28.10
CA ASN A 42 24.24 -20.91 -28.96
C ASN A 42 23.41 -22.20 -28.85
N GLU A 43 22.57 -22.30 -27.82
CA GLU A 43 21.66 -23.41 -27.62
C GLU A 43 20.42 -23.32 -28.52
N LYS A 44 19.68 -24.43 -28.59
CA LYS A 44 18.37 -24.42 -29.26
C LYS A 44 17.36 -23.64 -28.40
N PRO A 45 16.46 -22.87 -29.04
CA PRO A 45 15.38 -22.18 -28.33
C PRO A 45 14.55 -23.16 -27.47
N PRO A 46 14.18 -22.79 -26.24
CA PRO A 46 13.35 -23.63 -25.36
C PRO A 46 11.92 -23.81 -25.91
N ILE A 47 11.45 -22.83 -26.70
CA ILE A 47 10.15 -22.83 -27.35
C ILE A 47 10.31 -22.49 -28.84
N SER A 48 9.44 -23.03 -29.69
CA SER A 48 9.43 -22.75 -31.14
C SER A 48 8.42 -21.67 -31.53
N ASN A 49 7.35 -21.50 -30.76
CA ASN A 49 6.29 -20.54 -31.03
C ASN A 49 5.82 -19.88 -29.74
N PHE A 50 5.53 -18.58 -29.85
CA PHE A 50 4.95 -17.76 -28.79
C PHE A 50 3.56 -17.28 -29.21
N LYS A 51 2.55 -17.51 -28.38
CA LYS A 51 1.20 -17.00 -28.54
C LYS A 51 1.14 -15.62 -27.88
N GLY A 52 1.26 -14.59 -28.71
CA GLY A 52 1.03 -13.20 -28.32
C GLY A 52 -0.45 -12.83 -28.32
N PHE A 53 -0.75 -11.54 -28.42
CA PHE A 53 -2.11 -11.02 -28.63
C PHE A 53 -2.71 -11.40 -29.98
N THR A 54 -1.88 -11.72 -30.96
CA THR A 54 -2.32 -12.07 -32.32
C THR A 54 -2.89 -13.49 -32.34
N LYS A 55 -3.94 -13.71 -33.16
CA LYS A 55 -4.51 -15.05 -33.38
C LYS A 55 -3.47 -16.07 -33.90
N THR A 56 -2.46 -15.59 -34.62
CA THR A 56 -1.36 -16.41 -35.14
C THR A 56 -0.17 -16.42 -34.18
N PRO A 57 0.36 -17.60 -33.80
CA PRO A 57 1.60 -17.71 -33.04
C PRO A 57 2.80 -17.11 -33.78
N ILE A 58 3.70 -16.51 -33.01
CA ILE A 58 4.92 -15.86 -33.47
C ILE A 58 6.08 -16.84 -33.34
N LYS A 59 6.87 -16.99 -34.41
CA LYS A 59 7.98 -17.94 -34.44
C LYS A 59 9.18 -17.46 -33.63
N VAL A 60 9.83 -18.40 -32.96
CA VAL A 60 11.13 -18.23 -32.31
C VAL A 60 12.20 -18.88 -33.17
N PHE A 61 13.19 -18.10 -33.60
CA PHE A 61 14.30 -18.53 -34.43
C PHE A 61 15.55 -18.77 -33.58
N PRO A 62 16.34 -19.81 -33.88
CA PRO A 62 17.70 -19.91 -33.36
C PRO A 62 18.61 -18.80 -33.94
N LEU A 63 19.68 -18.47 -33.22
CA LEU A 63 20.58 -17.36 -33.55
C LEU A 63 21.32 -17.53 -34.90
N ASP A 64 21.58 -18.76 -35.33
CA ASP A 64 22.19 -19.08 -36.64
C ASP A 64 21.30 -18.70 -37.84
N LYS A 65 19.99 -18.51 -37.61
CA LYS A 65 19.02 -18.11 -38.64
C LYS A 65 18.72 -16.61 -38.67
N LEU A 66 19.42 -15.80 -37.88
CA LEU A 66 19.17 -14.37 -37.72
C LEU A 66 19.14 -13.61 -39.06
N GLU A 67 20.20 -13.70 -39.85
CA GLU A 67 20.33 -12.99 -41.12
C GLU A 67 19.28 -13.48 -42.13
N LYS A 68 19.09 -14.80 -42.22
CA LYS A 68 18.07 -15.41 -43.07
C LYS A 68 16.66 -14.94 -42.71
N ALA A 69 16.37 -14.77 -41.43
CA ALA A 69 15.09 -14.22 -40.96
C ALA A 69 14.94 -12.75 -41.37
N ILE A 70 15.99 -11.93 -41.22
CA ILE A 70 16.01 -10.53 -41.66
C ILE A 70 15.67 -10.41 -43.15
N TYR A 71 16.37 -11.14 -44.02
CA TYR A 71 16.14 -11.11 -45.47
C TYR A 71 14.74 -11.62 -45.84
N LYS A 72 14.39 -12.84 -45.38
CA LYS A 72 13.15 -13.51 -45.81
C LYS A 72 11.89 -12.77 -45.35
N LYS A 73 11.92 -12.19 -44.15
CA LYS A 73 10.77 -11.47 -43.58
C LYS A 73 10.77 -9.96 -43.91
N ARG A 74 11.81 -9.46 -44.59
CA ARG A 74 12.00 -8.03 -44.90
C ARG A 74 11.90 -7.17 -43.63
N ILE A 75 12.71 -7.54 -42.63
CA ILE A 75 12.75 -6.85 -41.35
C ILE A 75 13.32 -5.45 -41.56
N GLN A 76 12.70 -4.44 -40.94
CA GLN A 76 13.11 -3.04 -40.99
C GLN A 76 13.74 -2.58 -39.67
N LYS A 77 13.30 -3.15 -38.55
CA LYS A 77 13.81 -2.84 -37.21
C LYS A 77 14.14 -4.12 -36.44
N CYS A 78 15.30 -4.16 -35.80
CA CYS A 78 15.68 -5.18 -34.84
C CYS A 78 15.64 -4.58 -33.44
N LEU A 79 14.75 -5.07 -32.59
CA LEU A 79 14.63 -4.64 -31.21
C LEU A 79 15.53 -5.51 -30.31
N PHE A 80 16.56 -4.92 -29.74
CA PHE A 80 17.53 -5.64 -28.91
C PHE A 80 17.08 -5.69 -27.45
N GLN A 81 16.65 -6.87 -27.00
CA GLN A 81 16.17 -7.12 -25.63
C GLN A 81 16.89 -8.26 -24.91
N ALA A 82 17.86 -8.91 -25.56
CA ALA A 82 18.64 -9.96 -24.92
C ALA A 82 19.34 -9.43 -23.67
N GLN A 83 19.32 -10.22 -22.60
CA GLN A 83 19.94 -9.91 -21.32
C GLN A 83 20.80 -11.09 -20.86
N ASN A 84 21.68 -10.84 -19.90
CA ASN A 84 22.54 -11.86 -19.28
C ASN A 84 23.43 -12.61 -20.28
N ILE A 85 23.87 -11.94 -21.35
CA ILE A 85 24.83 -12.49 -22.33
C ILE A 85 26.17 -11.73 -22.24
N PRO A 86 27.33 -12.36 -22.52
CA PRO A 86 28.61 -11.64 -22.51
C PRO A 86 28.58 -10.42 -23.45
N MET A 87 29.17 -9.30 -23.04
CA MET A 87 29.16 -8.09 -23.86
C MET A 87 29.78 -8.28 -25.24
N VAL A 88 30.84 -9.09 -25.34
CA VAL A 88 31.46 -9.45 -26.62
C VAL A 88 30.45 -10.18 -27.52
N PHE A 89 29.65 -11.09 -26.96
CA PHE A 89 28.63 -11.81 -27.70
C PHE A 89 27.48 -10.89 -28.15
N ALA A 90 27.03 -9.97 -27.29
CA ALA A 90 26.07 -8.94 -27.67
C ALA A 90 26.59 -8.08 -28.83
N GLN A 91 27.87 -7.66 -28.77
CA GLN A 91 28.53 -6.92 -29.83
C GLN A 91 28.58 -7.73 -31.15
N THR A 92 28.86 -9.04 -31.09
CA THR A 92 28.82 -9.91 -32.26
C THR A 92 27.44 -9.91 -32.91
N ILE A 93 26.36 -10.03 -32.13
CA ILE A 93 24.99 -10.00 -32.66
C ILE A 93 24.67 -8.64 -33.31
N ILE A 94 25.06 -7.55 -32.66
CA ILE A 94 24.89 -6.18 -33.19
C ILE A 94 25.60 -6.03 -34.54
N ASN A 95 26.86 -6.46 -34.63
CA ASN A 95 27.63 -6.40 -35.87
C ASN A 95 26.99 -7.22 -36.98
N ARG A 96 26.46 -8.42 -36.67
CA ARG A 96 25.74 -9.28 -37.63
C ARG A 96 24.49 -8.60 -38.18
N ILE A 97 23.71 -7.94 -37.33
CA ILE A 97 22.50 -7.20 -37.74
C ILE A 97 22.88 -6.04 -38.67
N ILE A 98 23.85 -5.21 -38.28
CA ILE A 98 24.29 -4.06 -39.06
C ILE A 98 24.85 -4.49 -40.42
N ALA A 99 25.64 -5.57 -40.46
CA ALA A 99 26.20 -6.13 -41.69
C ALA A 99 25.15 -6.56 -42.72
N THR A 100 23.90 -6.79 -42.30
CA THR A 100 22.82 -7.08 -43.26
C THR A 100 22.47 -5.89 -44.15
N GLY A 101 22.66 -4.65 -43.68
CA GLY A 101 22.30 -3.43 -44.43
C GLY A 101 20.79 -3.20 -44.65
N HIS A 102 19.91 -4.02 -44.06
CA HIS A 102 18.45 -3.99 -44.34
C HIS A 102 17.58 -3.46 -43.20
N CYS A 103 18.11 -3.39 -41.98
CA CYS A 103 17.34 -3.01 -40.81
C CYS A 103 18.13 -2.11 -39.87
N THR A 104 17.43 -1.28 -39.10
CA THR A 104 18.00 -0.51 -38.01
C THR A 104 17.96 -1.30 -36.71
N LEU A 105 18.90 -1.03 -35.81
CA LEU A 105 18.91 -1.58 -34.46
C LEU A 105 18.27 -0.58 -33.49
N GLU A 106 17.39 -1.06 -32.62
CA GLU A 106 16.66 -0.26 -31.65
C GLU A 106 16.78 -0.86 -30.25
N PHE A 107 16.90 0.00 -29.24
CA PHE A 107 16.87 -0.35 -27.83
C PHE A 107 15.68 0.36 -27.18
N LEU A 108 14.98 -0.33 -26.27
CA LEU A 108 13.87 0.28 -25.55
C LEU A 108 14.38 1.22 -24.45
N PRO A 109 13.81 2.43 -24.34
CA PRO A 109 14.01 3.26 -23.17
C PRO A 109 13.46 2.55 -21.92
N PRO A 110 14.22 2.46 -20.82
CA PRO A 110 13.74 1.85 -19.57
C PRO A 110 12.47 2.50 -19.00
N THR A 111 12.20 3.76 -19.34
CA THR A 111 11.04 4.54 -18.87
C THR A 111 9.71 4.09 -19.48
N ASP A 112 9.72 3.52 -20.68
CA ASP A 112 8.51 3.37 -21.49
C ASP A 112 7.69 2.15 -21.08
N ILE A 113 8.29 1.22 -20.35
CA ILE A 113 7.72 -0.10 -20.00
C ILE A 113 7.72 -0.38 -18.48
N ALA A 114 7.99 0.66 -17.69
CA ALA A 114 8.26 0.52 -16.27
C ALA A 114 6.99 0.24 -15.44
N LEU A 115 7.02 -0.82 -14.63
CA LEU A 115 5.99 -1.11 -13.62
C LEU A 115 6.15 -0.20 -12.42
N ARG A 116 5.07 0.39 -11.91
CA ARG A 116 5.10 1.18 -10.68
C ARG A 116 4.58 0.37 -9.52
N SER A 117 5.17 0.60 -8.35
CA SER A 117 4.69 0.13 -7.05
C SER A 117 4.21 1.34 -6.25
N SER A 118 3.20 1.13 -5.42
CA SER A 118 2.70 2.04 -4.38
C SER A 118 3.49 1.93 -3.07
N LYS A 119 4.34 0.90 -2.95
CA LYS A 119 5.28 0.70 -1.83
C LYS A 119 6.70 1.10 -2.21
N PRO A 120 7.49 1.64 -1.25
CA PRO A 120 8.91 1.88 -1.46
C PRO A 120 9.63 0.64 -2.00
N THR A 121 10.29 0.80 -3.15
CA THR A 121 10.94 -0.32 -3.85
C THR A 121 12.44 -0.09 -4.00
N ILE A 122 13.22 -1.07 -3.54
CA ILE A 122 14.69 -1.10 -3.63
C ILE A 122 15.09 -2.15 -4.68
N LEU A 123 15.60 -1.70 -5.83
CA LEU A 123 16.19 -2.61 -6.83
C LEU A 123 17.68 -2.76 -6.59
N VAL A 124 18.13 -4.01 -6.44
CA VAL A 124 19.55 -4.34 -6.40
C VAL A 124 19.91 -5.05 -7.70
N SER A 125 20.78 -4.40 -8.47
CA SER A 125 21.33 -4.87 -9.73
C SER A 125 22.84 -5.02 -9.66
N SER A 126 23.48 -5.55 -10.71
CA SER A 126 24.93 -5.64 -10.75
C SER A 126 25.50 -5.36 -12.14
N LEU A 127 26.80 -5.02 -12.12
CA LEU A 127 27.62 -4.90 -13.33
C LEU A 127 27.97 -6.28 -13.90
N ALA A 128 28.30 -7.23 -13.02
CA ALA A 128 28.70 -8.59 -13.38
C ALA A 128 28.00 -9.63 -12.48
N PRO A 129 27.98 -10.91 -12.87
CA PRO A 129 27.54 -12.00 -12.02
C PRO A 129 28.45 -12.16 -10.79
N ALA A 130 27.95 -12.82 -9.75
CA ALA A 130 28.73 -13.22 -8.57
C ALA A 130 29.48 -12.09 -7.82
N VAL A 131 28.99 -10.85 -7.88
CA VAL A 131 29.60 -9.69 -7.18
C VAL A 131 29.06 -9.42 -5.78
N GLY A 132 28.21 -10.30 -5.23
CA GLY A 132 27.62 -10.12 -3.89
C GLY A 132 26.23 -9.46 -3.85
N LYS A 133 25.56 -9.33 -5.01
CA LYS A 133 24.19 -8.77 -5.14
C LYS A 133 23.19 -9.37 -4.13
N THR A 134 23.07 -10.68 -4.11
CA THR A 134 22.15 -11.39 -3.20
C THR A 134 22.54 -11.22 -1.73
N GLN A 135 23.83 -11.08 -1.41
CA GLN A 135 24.29 -10.81 -0.04
C GLN A 135 23.83 -9.42 0.42
N VAL A 136 23.91 -8.42 -0.46
CA VAL A 136 23.38 -7.07 -0.21
C VAL A 136 21.87 -7.12 0.03
N CYS A 137 21.12 -7.86 -0.78
CA CYS A 137 19.68 -8.03 -0.59
C CYS A 137 19.35 -8.68 0.75
N ARG A 138 20.10 -9.72 1.16
CA ARG A 138 19.94 -10.37 2.47
C ARG A 138 20.25 -9.43 3.63
N TYR A 139 21.33 -8.65 3.53
CA TYR A 139 21.67 -7.62 4.51
C TYR A 139 20.54 -6.58 4.66
N PHE A 140 20.03 -6.04 3.54
CA PHE A 140 18.90 -5.11 3.56
C PHE A 140 17.66 -5.73 4.19
N CYS A 141 17.34 -6.97 3.82
CA CYS A 141 16.21 -7.71 4.38
C CYS A 141 16.34 -7.88 5.90
N SER A 142 17.50 -8.36 6.36
CA SER A 142 17.79 -8.60 7.77
C SER A 142 17.69 -7.31 8.60
N VAL A 143 18.35 -6.24 8.17
CA VAL A 143 18.33 -4.95 8.87
C VAL A 143 16.91 -4.38 8.95
N LEU A 144 16.16 -4.40 7.85
CA LEU A 144 14.78 -3.88 7.83
C LEU A 144 13.82 -4.74 8.65
N SER A 145 13.96 -6.07 8.60
CA SER A 145 13.15 -7.00 9.37
C SER A 145 13.39 -6.85 10.88
N GLN A 146 14.64 -6.67 11.32
CA GLN A 146 14.99 -6.36 12.71
C GLN A 146 14.37 -5.04 13.21
N LYS A 147 14.05 -4.11 12.30
CA LYS A 147 13.31 -2.87 12.61
C LYS A 147 11.80 -3.02 12.42
N SER A 148 11.29 -4.25 12.51
CA SER A 148 9.86 -4.59 12.42
C SER A 148 9.20 -4.14 11.11
N ARG A 149 9.96 -4.08 10.01
CA ARG A 149 9.40 -3.79 8.67
C ARG A 149 9.06 -5.10 7.97
N ARG A 150 7.87 -5.18 7.37
CA ARG A 150 7.51 -6.32 6.53
C ARG A 150 8.18 -6.16 5.17
N VAL A 151 9.18 -6.98 4.89
CA VAL A 151 9.93 -6.94 3.63
C VAL A 151 9.41 -8.03 2.69
N ALA A 152 9.05 -7.67 1.47
CA ALA A 152 8.85 -8.62 0.37
C ALA A 152 10.09 -8.67 -0.52
N ILE A 153 10.57 -9.87 -0.82
CA ILE A 153 11.62 -10.10 -1.81
C ILE A 153 10.96 -10.55 -3.11
N ILE A 154 11.21 -9.86 -4.21
CA ILE A 154 10.91 -10.35 -5.55
C ILE A 154 12.19 -10.98 -6.10
N PHE A 155 12.11 -12.28 -6.38
CA PHE A 155 13.18 -13.11 -6.91
C PHE A 155 12.82 -13.54 -8.34
N PRO A 156 13.29 -12.83 -9.39
CA PRO A 156 12.93 -13.13 -10.76
C PRO A 156 13.50 -14.48 -11.21
N ILE A 157 12.64 -15.30 -11.81
CA ILE A 157 13.00 -16.50 -12.55
C ILE A 157 12.88 -16.13 -14.04
N SER A 158 13.92 -16.37 -14.82
CA SER A 158 13.96 -16.00 -16.24
C SER A 158 13.68 -17.15 -17.20
N GLU A 159 13.68 -18.38 -16.68
CA GLU A 159 13.66 -19.61 -17.45
C GLU A 159 12.28 -19.89 -18.03
N ILE A 160 12.26 -20.26 -19.32
CA ILE A 160 11.06 -20.75 -19.99
C ILE A 160 11.15 -22.26 -19.99
N LEU A 161 10.25 -22.92 -19.24
CA LEU A 161 10.19 -24.37 -19.24
C LEU A 161 9.80 -24.88 -20.63
N PRO A 162 10.56 -25.83 -21.23
CA PRO A 162 10.23 -26.38 -22.52
C PRO A 162 8.89 -27.12 -22.45
N GLN A 163 7.97 -26.81 -23.37
CA GLN A 163 6.69 -27.52 -23.45
C GLN A 163 6.91 -28.98 -23.86
N LYS A 164 6.17 -29.91 -23.22
CA LYS A 164 6.19 -31.34 -23.57
C LYS A 164 5.74 -31.60 -25.01
N ASP A 165 4.85 -30.75 -25.54
CA ASP A 165 4.41 -30.77 -26.92
C ASP A 165 4.83 -29.47 -27.63
N ARG A 166 5.79 -29.57 -28.54
CA ARG A 166 6.32 -28.43 -29.33
C ARG A 166 5.32 -27.86 -30.35
N SER A 167 4.19 -28.53 -30.56
CA SER A 167 3.11 -28.03 -31.43
C SER A 167 2.24 -26.96 -30.74
N GLN A 168 2.25 -26.91 -29.41
CA GLN A 168 1.60 -25.87 -28.63
C GLN A 168 2.48 -24.60 -28.60
N ALA A 169 1.83 -23.44 -28.48
CA ALA A 169 2.50 -22.15 -28.42
C ALA A 169 2.52 -21.66 -26.98
N PHE A 170 3.68 -21.21 -26.51
CA PHE A 170 3.86 -20.66 -25.17
C PHE A 170 3.21 -19.28 -25.04
N SER A 171 2.58 -18.97 -23.92
CA SER A 171 1.93 -17.71 -23.61
C SER A 171 2.47 -17.10 -22.31
N VAL A 172 2.24 -15.81 -22.08
CA VAL A 172 2.68 -15.16 -20.82
C VAL A 172 1.98 -15.75 -19.60
N ASP A 173 0.75 -16.24 -19.76
CA ASP A 173 -0.03 -16.87 -18.68
C ASP A 173 0.58 -18.21 -18.22
N ASP A 174 1.48 -18.80 -19.00
CA ASP A 174 2.23 -20.01 -18.63
C ASP A 174 3.43 -19.71 -17.71
N GLY A 175 3.57 -18.46 -17.27
CA GLY A 175 4.61 -18.02 -16.35
C GLY A 175 4.53 -18.64 -14.97
N LEU A 176 5.69 -18.85 -14.35
CA LEU A 176 5.80 -19.39 -13.01
C LEU A 176 5.63 -18.28 -11.97
N HIS A 177 4.86 -18.54 -10.92
CA HIS A 177 4.70 -17.62 -9.81
C HIS A 177 4.50 -18.39 -8.51
N TYR A 178 5.47 -18.29 -7.61
CA TYR A 178 5.46 -18.92 -6.30
C TYR A 178 5.60 -17.88 -5.20
N GLU A 179 4.82 -18.06 -4.13
CA GLU A 179 4.86 -17.24 -2.93
C GLU A 179 5.31 -18.12 -1.75
N PHE A 180 6.28 -17.63 -0.99
CA PHE A 180 6.76 -18.26 0.24
C PHE A 180 6.60 -17.31 1.43
N LYS A 181 6.12 -17.86 2.54
CA LYS A 181 6.02 -17.22 3.86
C LYS A 181 7.22 -17.59 4.74
N GLN A 182 7.34 -16.94 5.88
CA GLN A 182 8.45 -17.13 6.83
C GLN A 182 8.66 -18.57 7.33
N ASN A 183 7.60 -19.39 7.32
CA ASN A 183 7.65 -20.77 7.82
C ASN A 183 7.47 -21.81 6.71
N ASP A 184 7.48 -21.39 5.44
CA ASP A 184 7.26 -22.30 4.33
C ASP A 184 8.58 -23.02 3.98
N SER A 185 8.49 -24.33 3.75
CA SER A 185 9.58 -25.10 3.16
C SER A 185 9.55 -24.97 1.63
N VAL A 186 10.69 -24.69 1.01
CA VAL A 186 10.81 -24.67 -0.45
C VAL A 186 10.73 -26.12 -1.00
N PRO A 187 9.79 -26.45 -1.90
CA PRO A 187 9.63 -27.80 -2.43
C PRO A 187 10.89 -28.33 -3.15
N GLN A 188 11.13 -29.64 -3.04
CA GLN A 188 12.20 -30.33 -3.77
C GLN A 188 11.89 -30.37 -5.29
N ASN A 189 12.94 -30.29 -6.12
CA ASN A 189 12.89 -30.38 -7.59
C ASN A 189 12.11 -29.27 -8.32
N LEU A 190 11.69 -28.20 -7.61
CA LEU A 190 10.99 -27.07 -8.23
C LEU A 190 11.94 -26.03 -8.82
N PHE A 191 13.08 -25.83 -8.16
CA PHE A 191 14.12 -24.88 -8.53
C PHE A 191 15.48 -25.59 -8.63
N SER A 192 16.46 -24.90 -9.21
CA SER A 192 17.86 -25.28 -9.00
C SER A 192 18.21 -25.26 -7.51
N GLU A 193 19.19 -26.07 -7.09
CA GLU A 193 19.61 -26.06 -5.68
C GLU A 193 20.14 -24.69 -5.25
N ASP A 194 20.83 -23.96 -6.14
CA ASP A 194 21.27 -22.57 -5.89
C ASP A 194 20.07 -21.64 -5.62
N ASP A 195 19.02 -21.70 -6.43
CA ASP A 195 17.83 -20.83 -6.27
C ASP A 195 17.02 -21.19 -5.04
N LYS A 196 16.86 -22.49 -4.76
CA LYS A 196 16.23 -23.00 -3.54
C LYS A 196 16.97 -22.51 -2.31
N TRP A 197 18.30 -22.64 -2.29
CA TRP A 197 19.13 -22.15 -1.20
C TRP A 197 18.97 -20.64 -1.03
N GLN A 198 18.98 -19.85 -2.11
CA GLN A 198 18.79 -18.40 -2.03
C GLN A 198 17.42 -18.00 -1.45
N ILE A 199 16.34 -18.65 -1.88
CA ILE A 199 14.99 -18.41 -1.33
C ILE A 199 14.94 -18.74 0.16
N GLN A 200 15.51 -19.88 0.57
CA GLN A 200 15.60 -20.27 1.98
C GLN A 200 16.38 -19.26 2.81
N GLN A 201 17.48 -18.72 2.28
CA GLN A 201 18.27 -17.71 2.99
C GLN A 201 17.49 -16.40 3.15
N TYR A 202 16.69 -15.97 2.17
CA TYR A 202 15.82 -14.81 2.36
C TYR A 202 14.78 -15.01 3.47
N ILE A 203 14.19 -16.21 3.54
CA ILE A 203 13.26 -16.60 4.61
C ILE A 203 13.97 -16.52 5.97
N LYS A 204 15.18 -17.10 6.08
CA LYS A 204 16.02 -17.04 7.30
C LYS A 204 16.39 -15.61 7.70
N CYS A 205 16.65 -14.73 6.73
CA CYS A 205 16.91 -13.30 6.95
C CYS A 205 15.66 -12.49 7.34
N GLY A 206 14.52 -13.14 7.58
CA GLY A 206 13.31 -12.51 8.07
C GLY A 206 12.44 -11.86 7.00
N ALA A 207 12.60 -12.25 5.72
CA ALA A 207 11.69 -11.82 4.66
C ALA A 207 10.25 -12.21 5.02
N PHE A 208 9.33 -11.25 4.98
CA PHE A 208 7.91 -11.51 5.28
C PHE A 208 7.25 -12.33 4.17
N ARG A 209 7.65 -12.07 2.92
CA ARG A 209 7.28 -12.83 1.72
C ARG A 209 8.45 -12.92 0.75
N VAL A 210 8.58 -14.05 0.07
CA VAL A 210 9.46 -14.21 -1.10
C VAL A 210 8.62 -14.62 -2.30
N PHE A 211 8.70 -13.87 -3.38
CA PHE A 211 8.00 -14.13 -4.64
C PHE A 211 9.00 -14.59 -5.69
N ALA A 212 9.07 -15.90 -5.93
CA ALA A 212 9.90 -16.48 -6.98
C ALA A 212 9.05 -16.56 -8.26
N THR A 213 9.34 -15.71 -9.24
CA THR A 213 8.35 -15.41 -10.29
C THR A 213 8.97 -15.05 -11.64
N THR A 214 8.33 -15.51 -12.71
CA THR A 214 8.56 -14.96 -14.05
C THR A 214 7.62 -13.77 -14.31
N ASP A 215 6.44 -13.74 -13.67
CA ASP A 215 5.50 -12.61 -13.71
C ASP A 215 5.79 -11.59 -12.60
N ILE A 216 6.58 -10.58 -12.95
CA ILE A 216 6.93 -9.48 -12.05
C ILE A 216 5.71 -8.62 -11.69
N ARG A 217 4.73 -8.46 -12.60
CA ARG A 217 3.56 -7.63 -12.34
C ARG A 217 2.72 -8.23 -11.22
N ARG A 218 2.43 -9.53 -11.33
CA ARG A 218 1.71 -10.27 -10.29
C ARG A 218 2.44 -10.18 -8.95
N ALA A 219 3.76 -10.34 -8.96
CA ALA A 219 4.57 -10.26 -7.74
C ALA A 219 4.53 -8.88 -7.06
N ILE A 220 4.56 -7.79 -7.82
CA ILE A 220 4.40 -6.44 -7.25
C ILE A 220 3.02 -6.32 -6.58
N ILE A 221 1.94 -6.71 -7.27
CA ILE A 221 0.58 -6.62 -6.72
C ILE A 221 0.46 -7.40 -5.41
N CYS A 222 0.97 -8.64 -5.38
CA CYS A 222 0.96 -9.47 -4.18
C CYS A 222 1.85 -8.88 -3.07
N ALA A 223 3.02 -8.34 -3.40
CA ALA A 223 3.92 -7.72 -2.45
C ALA A 223 3.31 -6.45 -1.81
N GLU A 224 2.61 -5.62 -2.58
CA GLU A 224 1.93 -4.41 -2.09
C GLU A 224 0.88 -4.70 -1.02
N GLN A 225 0.22 -5.86 -1.08
CA GLN A 225 -0.82 -6.27 -0.12
C GLN A 225 -0.23 -6.71 1.23
N HIS A 226 1.02 -7.16 1.25
CA HIS A 226 1.59 -7.85 2.41
C HIS A 226 2.80 -7.14 3.04
N ALA A 227 3.53 -6.34 2.27
CA ALA A 227 4.78 -5.73 2.69
C ALA A 227 4.72 -4.21 2.81
N ASP A 228 5.59 -3.68 3.66
CA ASP A 228 5.83 -2.25 3.81
C ASP A 228 6.91 -1.77 2.82
N ILE A 229 7.83 -2.67 2.43
CA ILE A 229 8.97 -2.39 1.54
C ILE A 229 9.17 -3.59 0.61
N ILE A 230 9.47 -3.31 -0.65
CA ILE A 230 9.76 -4.34 -1.67
C ILE A 230 11.24 -4.26 -2.04
N ILE A 231 11.97 -5.37 -1.94
CA ILE A 231 13.33 -5.51 -2.47
C ILE A 231 13.26 -6.40 -3.71
N VAL A 232 13.88 -5.95 -4.80
CA VAL A 232 13.94 -6.70 -6.05
C VAL A 232 15.38 -7.15 -6.27
N ASP A 233 15.59 -8.46 -6.23
CA ASP A 233 16.90 -9.08 -6.46
C ASP A 233 17.03 -9.47 -7.95
N SER A 234 17.48 -8.56 -8.82
CA SER A 234 17.50 -8.82 -10.28
C SER A 234 18.26 -10.10 -10.65
N ARG A 235 17.84 -10.82 -11.70
CA ARG A 235 18.54 -12.05 -12.12
C ARG A 235 19.86 -11.69 -12.80
N ASN A 236 21.00 -12.16 -12.27
CA ASN A 236 22.34 -11.85 -12.80
C ASN A 236 22.54 -10.32 -13.02
N CYS A 237 22.66 -9.88 -14.28
CA CYS A 237 22.84 -8.48 -14.68
C CYS A 237 21.60 -7.94 -15.41
N GLU A 238 20.42 -8.53 -15.19
CA GLU A 238 19.17 -8.10 -15.82
C GLU A 238 18.87 -6.63 -15.48
N ASN A 239 18.48 -5.86 -16.49
CA ASN A 239 17.88 -4.55 -16.31
C ASN A 239 16.38 -4.72 -16.05
N SER A 240 16.01 -4.67 -14.78
CA SER A 240 14.60 -4.78 -14.37
C SER A 240 13.76 -3.60 -14.87
N PHE A 241 12.59 -3.92 -15.44
CA PHE A 241 11.61 -2.94 -15.92
C PHE A 241 10.63 -2.50 -14.82
N ILE A 242 11.10 -2.41 -13.58
CA ILE A 242 10.33 -1.86 -12.45
C ILE A 242 10.83 -0.44 -12.21
N LYS A 243 9.91 0.52 -12.18
CA LYS A 243 10.19 1.88 -11.71
C LYS A 243 10.38 1.81 -10.20
N THR A 244 11.62 1.88 -9.77
CA THR A 244 12.01 1.81 -8.36
C THR A 244 12.40 3.17 -7.82
N ASP A 245 12.08 3.41 -6.55
CA ASP A 245 12.47 4.64 -5.84
C ASP A 245 13.98 4.68 -5.60
N TYR A 246 14.57 3.52 -5.32
CA TYR A 246 16.00 3.38 -5.05
C TYR A 246 16.60 2.26 -5.88
N ARG A 247 17.65 2.59 -6.64
CA ARG A 247 18.38 1.64 -7.48
C ARG A 247 19.84 1.57 -7.03
N PHE A 248 20.28 0.36 -6.75
CA PHE A 248 21.66 0.01 -6.44
C PHE A 248 22.27 -0.81 -7.58
N CYS A 249 23.54 -0.54 -7.88
CA CYS A 249 24.37 -1.43 -8.69
C CYS A 249 25.55 -1.92 -7.86
N VAL A 250 25.64 -3.24 -7.71
CA VAL A 250 26.72 -3.92 -7.01
C VAL A 250 27.86 -4.19 -7.97
N VAL A 251 29.07 -3.88 -7.51
CA VAL A 251 30.32 -4.06 -8.25
C VAL A 251 31.39 -4.61 -7.30
N SER A 252 32.41 -5.25 -7.87
CA SER A 252 33.65 -5.56 -7.17
C SER A 252 34.82 -4.86 -7.84
N ASN A 253 35.92 -4.68 -7.10
CA ASN A 253 37.14 -4.09 -7.64
C ASN A 253 37.60 -4.78 -8.93
N LYS A 254 37.62 -6.12 -8.92
CA LYS A 254 37.99 -6.95 -10.09
C LYS A 254 37.11 -6.66 -11.31
N THR A 255 35.80 -6.49 -11.10
CA THR A 255 34.85 -6.25 -12.20
C THR A 255 34.92 -4.84 -12.78
N VAL A 256 35.19 -3.83 -11.95
CA VAL A 256 35.35 -2.45 -12.42
C VAL A 256 36.65 -2.28 -13.22
N MET A 257 37.70 -3.02 -12.87
CA MET A 257 38.96 -2.98 -13.62
C MET A 257 38.87 -3.76 -14.94
N ASN A 258 38.04 -4.81 -15.00
CA ASN A 258 37.93 -5.72 -16.15
C ASN A 258 36.51 -5.77 -16.73
N VAL A 259 35.87 -4.61 -16.87
CA VAL A 259 34.45 -4.50 -17.27
C VAL A 259 34.15 -5.29 -18.56
N ARG A 260 35.04 -5.19 -19.56
CA ARG A 260 34.83 -5.80 -20.89
C ARG A 260 34.71 -7.32 -20.83
N GLU A 261 35.46 -7.94 -19.94
CA GLU A 261 35.58 -9.40 -19.82
C GLU A 261 34.54 -9.97 -18.86
N MET A 262 34.23 -9.25 -17.78
CA MET A 262 33.41 -9.78 -16.69
C MET A 262 31.95 -9.32 -16.71
N SER A 263 31.64 -8.18 -17.33
CA SER A 263 30.26 -7.69 -17.41
C SER A 263 29.45 -8.52 -18.41
N LEU A 264 28.24 -8.89 -18.02
CA LEU A 264 27.21 -9.30 -18.97
C LEU A 264 26.50 -8.05 -19.49
N TRP A 265 25.88 -8.14 -20.66
CA TRP A 265 24.93 -7.17 -21.18
C TRP A 265 23.57 -7.39 -20.50
N PRO A 266 22.91 -6.34 -19.96
CA PRO A 266 23.25 -4.91 -19.97
C PRO A 266 23.87 -4.39 -18.64
N GLY A 267 24.75 -5.14 -17.97
CA GLY A 267 25.33 -4.77 -16.66
C GLY A 267 25.97 -3.38 -16.59
N LEU A 268 26.63 -2.91 -17.65
CA LEU A 268 27.14 -1.54 -17.69
C LEU A 268 26.02 -0.48 -17.71
N VAL A 269 24.87 -0.81 -18.33
CA VAL A 269 23.67 0.05 -18.27
C VAL A 269 23.14 0.11 -16.83
N ASN A 270 23.13 -1.00 -16.08
CA ASN A 270 22.76 -1.00 -14.66
C ASN A 270 23.64 -0.08 -13.83
N PHE A 271 24.96 -0.12 -14.05
CA PHE A 271 25.91 0.78 -13.41
C PHE A 271 25.60 2.25 -13.73
N MET A 272 25.36 2.57 -15.01
CA MET A 272 25.11 3.94 -15.44
C MET A 272 23.77 4.50 -14.92
N LEU A 273 22.73 3.66 -14.86
CA LEU A 273 21.38 4.01 -14.39
C LEU A 273 21.26 4.15 -12.87
N SER A 274 22.18 3.54 -12.11
CA SER A 274 22.10 3.51 -10.66
C SER A 274 22.71 4.77 -10.04
N LYS A 275 21.98 5.41 -9.13
CA LYS A 275 22.50 6.52 -8.31
C LYS A 275 23.38 6.04 -7.15
N ASN A 276 23.17 4.80 -6.72
CA ASN A 276 23.87 4.19 -5.60
C ASN A 276 24.72 3.01 -6.14
N ILE A 277 26.02 3.03 -5.86
CA ILE A 277 26.96 1.99 -6.23
C ILE A 277 27.48 1.32 -4.96
N ILE A 278 27.40 -0.01 -4.88
CA ILE A 278 27.96 -0.77 -3.75
C ILE A 278 29.19 -1.52 -4.24
N LEU A 279 30.35 -1.13 -3.72
CA LEU A 279 31.62 -1.80 -3.95
C LEU A 279 31.81 -2.87 -2.87
N VAL A 280 31.69 -4.13 -3.27
CA VAL A 280 31.92 -5.29 -2.42
C VAL A 280 33.38 -5.74 -2.56
N SER A 281 34.09 -5.81 -1.45
CA SER A 281 35.41 -6.42 -1.36
C SER A 281 35.30 -7.84 -0.81
N THR A 282 35.89 -8.82 -1.50
CA THR A 282 36.03 -10.20 -1.02
C THR A 282 37.34 -10.45 -0.28
N THR A 283 38.20 -9.42 -0.17
CA THR A 283 39.49 -9.52 0.53
C THR A 283 39.56 -8.54 1.68
N GLU A 284 40.21 -8.94 2.77
CA GLU A 284 40.54 -8.04 3.89
C GLU A 284 41.61 -7.00 3.51
N ARG A 285 42.35 -7.25 2.42
CA ARG A 285 43.34 -6.31 1.89
C ARG A 285 42.66 -5.00 1.48
N LYS A 286 43.24 -3.87 1.92
CA LYS A 286 42.82 -2.54 1.47
C LYS A 286 42.97 -2.45 -0.05
N ILE A 287 41.95 -1.90 -0.70
CA ILE A 287 42.00 -1.60 -2.14
C ILE A 287 43.11 -0.57 -2.38
N PRO A 288 44.06 -0.80 -3.31
CA PRO A 288 45.09 0.16 -3.67
C PRO A 288 44.52 1.55 -4.01
N GLU A 289 45.20 2.61 -3.59
CA GLU A 289 44.69 3.99 -3.75
C GLU A 289 44.40 4.36 -5.20
N ASP A 290 45.22 3.92 -6.16
CA ASP A 290 45.03 4.22 -7.57
C ASP A 290 43.75 3.58 -8.14
N GLN A 291 43.44 2.36 -7.68
CA GLN A 291 42.21 1.66 -8.02
C GLN A 291 40.99 2.37 -7.39
N LEU A 292 41.12 2.81 -6.15
CA LEU A 292 40.06 3.58 -5.49
C LEU A 292 39.79 4.91 -6.21
N LYS A 293 40.84 5.61 -6.65
CA LYS A 293 40.72 6.84 -7.47
C LYS A 293 40.02 6.56 -8.78
N TYR A 294 40.34 5.46 -9.45
CA TYR A 294 39.69 5.05 -10.70
C TYR A 294 38.19 4.72 -10.49
N ILE A 295 37.86 3.96 -9.45
CA ILE A 295 36.47 3.62 -9.12
C ILE A 295 35.67 4.89 -8.81
N LYS A 296 36.22 5.81 -8.02
CA LYS A 296 35.59 7.12 -7.75
C LYS A 296 35.40 7.94 -9.03
N LYS A 297 36.38 7.93 -9.93
CA LYS A 297 36.28 8.60 -11.24
C LYS A 297 35.14 8.04 -12.10
N ILE A 298 34.96 6.72 -12.13
CA ILE A 298 33.88 6.08 -12.90
C ILE A 298 32.52 6.29 -12.22
N ALA A 299 32.47 6.20 -10.90
CA ALA A 299 31.26 6.47 -10.14
C ALA A 299 30.76 7.91 -10.37
N CYS A 300 31.69 8.87 -10.56
CA CYS A 300 31.39 10.28 -10.79
C CYS A 300 30.53 10.83 -9.63
N ASP A 301 29.39 11.47 -9.91
CA ASP A 301 28.49 12.07 -8.91
C ASP A 301 27.60 11.05 -8.16
N ARG A 302 27.84 9.75 -8.32
CA ARG A 302 27.04 8.69 -7.68
C ARG A 302 27.48 8.43 -6.24
N GLU A 303 26.53 8.06 -5.38
CA GLU A 303 26.83 7.62 -4.01
C GLU A 303 27.55 6.27 -4.05
N LEU A 304 28.75 6.21 -3.46
CA LEU A 304 29.58 5.01 -3.41
C LEU A 304 29.62 4.46 -1.99
N PHE A 305 29.11 3.24 -1.81
CA PHE A 305 29.10 2.49 -0.57
C PHE A 305 30.19 1.42 -0.62
N TYR A 306 31.05 1.36 0.39
CA TYR A 306 32.07 0.31 0.50
C TYR A 306 31.67 -0.69 1.57
N VAL A 307 31.66 -1.97 1.20
CA VAL A 307 31.35 -3.07 2.12
C VAL A 307 32.27 -4.26 1.91
N GLN A 308 32.40 -5.10 2.93
CA GLN A 308 33.16 -6.34 2.85
C GLN A 308 32.21 -7.53 2.81
N SER A 309 32.52 -8.51 1.96
CA SER A 309 31.91 -9.84 2.01
C SER A 309 32.75 -10.68 2.95
N GLN A 310 32.17 -11.11 4.05
CA GLN A 310 32.80 -11.96 5.06
C GLN A 310 31.99 -13.24 5.18
N PHE A 311 32.67 -14.39 5.18
CA PHE A 311 31.99 -15.66 5.42
C PHE A 311 31.73 -15.79 6.93
N VAL A 312 30.53 -16.24 7.27
CA VAL A 312 30.08 -16.47 8.65
C VAL A 312 29.65 -17.92 8.78
N LEU A 313 29.83 -18.51 9.97
CA LEU A 313 29.35 -19.85 10.28
C LEU A 313 27.84 -19.83 10.53
N ASP A 314 27.11 -20.72 9.86
CA ASP A 314 25.66 -20.82 10.00
C ASP A 314 25.31 -21.48 11.34
N GLY A 315 24.57 -20.76 12.18
CA GLY A 315 23.93 -21.32 13.38
C GLY A 315 24.85 -21.58 14.58
N THR A 316 26.15 -21.31 14.48
CA THR A 316 27.11 -21.52 15.59
C THR A 316 28.14 -20.40 15.67
N SER A 317 28.75 -20.24 16.84
CA SER A 317 29.81 -19.24 17.06
C SER A 317 31.21 -19.75 16.70
N GLY A 318 31.33 -21.00 16.21
CA GLY A 318 32.60 -21.62 15.84
C GLY A 318 33.48 -22.12 16.99
N PHE A 319 33.12 -21.91 18.27
CA PHE A 319 33.91 -22.37 19.42
C PHE A 319 34.11 -23.90 19.45
N GLU A 320 33.17 -24.64 18.88
CA GLU A 320 33.24 -26.10 18.77
C GLU A 320 34.38 -26.61 17.87
N LEU A 321 34.92 -25.75 16.99
CA LEU A 321 36.02 -26.10 16.08
C LEU A 321 37.40 -26.04 16.75
N PHE A 322 37.54 -25.38 17.90
CA PHE A 322 38.83 -25.10 18.54
C PHE A 322 39.60 -26.40 18.87
N ASN A 323 40.79 -26.57 18.29
CA ASN A 323 41.64 -27.77 18.39
C ASN A 323 40.92 -29.09 18.06
N ARG A 324 39.87 -29.04 17.22
CA ARG A 324 39.16 -30.23 16.76
C ARG A 324 39.56 -30.58 15.32
N PRO A 325 39.71 -31.88 15.00
CA PRO A 325 40.07 -32.30 13.66
C PRO A 325 38.96 -31.91 12.70
N THR A 326 39.28 -31.04 11.76
CA THR A 326 38.32 -30.36 10.89
C THR A 326 38.70 -30.53 9.43
N LEU A 327 37.73 -30.93 8.61
CA LEU A 327 37.87 -30.99 7.16
C LEU A 327 37.31 -29.71 6.53
N VAL A 328 38.04 -29.10 5.61
CA VAL A 328 37.62 -27.87 4.93
C VAL A 328 37.29 -28.18 3.47
N ILE A 329 36.09 -27.78 3.05
CA ILE A 329 35.59 -27.99 1.67
C ILE A 329 35.13 -26.66 1.08
N GLU A 330 35.66 -26.35 -0.09
CA GLU A 330 35.48 -25.07 -0.77
C GLU A 330 34.98 -25.22 -2.20
N HIS A 331 34.14 -24.28 -2.64
CA HIS A 331 33.87 -24.09 -4.06
C HIS A 331 35.02 -23.28 -4.69
N ALA A 332 35.35 -23.55 -5.96
CA ALA A 332 36.40 -22.83 -6.69
C ALA A 332 36.24 -21.29 -6.67
N ASP A 333 34.99 -20.80 -6.70
CA ASP A 333 34.68 -19.35 -6.66
C ASP A 333 34.94 -18.69 -5.29
N SER A 334 35.05 -19.48 -4.21
CA SER A 334 35.21 -19.02 -2.82
C SER A 334 36.45 -19.60 -2.14
N GLN A 335 37.46 -19.96 -2.93
CA GLN A 335 38.70 -20.58 -2.46
C GLN A 335 39.40 -19.71 -1.40
N GLY A 336 39.85 -20.36 -0.33
CA GLY A 336 40.55 -19.78 0.81
C GLY A 336 39.64 -19.18 1.90
N MET A 337 38.34 -19.05 1.67
CA MET A 337 37.42 -18.39 2.61
C MET A 337 37.05 -19.26 3.79
N ALA A 338 36.64 -20.52 3.54
CA ALA A 338 36.33 -21.47 4.60
C ALA A 338 37.61 -21.83 5.38
N MET A 339 38.74 -21.91 4.68
CA MET A 339 40.05 -22.10 5.30
C MET A 339 40.42 -20.94 6.24
N THR A 340 40.13 -19.69 5.84
CA THR A 340 40.36 -18.52 6.70
C THR A 340 39.52 -18.59 7.98
N ILE A 341 38.27 -19.05 7.90
CA ILE A 341 37.43 -19.25 9.08
C ILE A 341 37.94 -20.38 9.97
N ALA A 342 38.27 -21.53 9.39
CA ALA A 342 38.80 -22.67 10.15
C ALA A 342 40.06 -22.26 10.93
N ASN A 343 40.97 -21.51 10.27
CA ASN A 343 42.18 -20.99 10.90
C ASN A 343 41.89 -19.94 11.98
N SER A 344 40.93 -19.03 11.76
CA SER A 344 40.59 -17.99 12.76
C SER A 344 39.96 -18.58 14.02
N MET A 345 39.31 -19.74 13.91
CA MET A 345 38.78 -20.52 15.03
C MET A 345 39.81 -21.48 15.65
N ALA A 346 41.05 -21.49 15.15
CA ALA A 346 42.13 -22.40 15.54
C ALA A 346 41.70 -23.89 15.45
N ALA A 347 41.05 -24.25 14.34
CA ALA A 347 40.72 -25.64 14.03
C ALA A 347 41.96 -26.45 13.65
N ASP A 348 41.99 -27.75 13.99
CA ASP A 348 43.05 -28.67 13.56
C ASP A 348 42.70 -29.19 12.15
N VAL A 349 43.16 -28.47 11.11
CA VAL A 349 42.80 -28.77 9.72
C VAL A 349 43.48 -30.04 9.24
N VAL A 350 42.67 -31.05 8.89
CA VAL A 350 43.13 -32.37 8.45
C VAL A 350 43.81 -32.29 7.07
N ASN A 351 44.88 -33.06 6.87
CA ASN A 351 45.54 -33.18 5.56
C ASN A 351 44.61 -33.89 4.55
N VAL A 352 44.25 -33.17 3.48
CA VAL A 352 43.31 -33.65 2.46
C VAL A 352 43.98 -34.40 1.31
N SER A 353 45.31 -34.35 1.19
CA SER A 353 46.06 -35.02 0.12
C SER A 353 45.73 -36.53 -0.02
N PRO A 354 45.60 -37.33 1.06
CA PRO A 354 45.21 -38.74 0.94
C PRO A 354 43.72 -38.96 0.62
N LEU A 355 42.90 -37.91 0.63
CA LEU A 355 41.45 -37.96 0.44
C LEU A 355 41.00 -37.50 -0.95
N LEU A 356 41.93 -37.06 -1.82
CA LEU A 356 41.60 -36.53 -3.14
C LEU A 356 41.23 -37.65 -4.12
N ALA A 357 40.04 -37.54 -4.69
CA ALA A 357 39.61 -38.31 -5.86
C ALA A 357 39.89 -37.54 -7.16
N GLU A 358 39.90 -38.22 -8.31
CA GLU A 358 40.03 -37.59 -9.62
C GLU A 358 38.95 -36.51 -9.82
N GLY A 359 39.36 -35.27 -10.12
CA GLY A 359 38.48 -34.10 -10.26
C GLY A 359 38.43 -33.17 -9.04
N LEU A 360 38.89 -33.61 -7.86
CA LEU A 360 39.07 -32.77 -6.68
C LEU A 360 40.50 -32.23 -6.62
N SER A 361 40.67 -30.98 -6.18
CA SER A 361 42.00 -30.37 -6.03
C SER A 361 42.26 -29.95 -4.59
N ASN A 362 43.54 -29.94 -4.18
CA ASN A 362 43.96 -29.44 -2.88
C ASN A 362 44.51 -28.02 -3.03
N SER A 363 43.97 -27.10 -2.24
CA SER A 363 44.54 -25.78 -2.02
C SER A 363 44.71 -25.52 -0.53
N GLY A 364 45.95 -25.57 -0.04
CA GLY A 364 46.25 -25.22 1.35
C GLY A 364 45.53 -26.12 2.37
N ASN A 365 45.42 -27.42 2.10
CA ASN A 365 44.67 -28.40 2.89
C ASN A 365 43.14 -28.21 2.89
N ALA A 366 42.58 -27.52 1.91
CA ALA A 366 41.15 -27.54 1.61
C ALA A 366 40.86 -28.37 0.34
N ILE A 367 39.77 -29.13 0.36
CA ILE A 367 39.23 -29.78 -0.84
C ILE A 367 38.49 -28.73 -1.66
N VAL A 368 38.98 -28.45 -2.86
CA VAL A 368 38.35 -27.50 -3.78
C VAL A 368 37.54 -28.26 -4.82
N VAL A 369 36.25 -27.93 -4.88
CA VAL A 369 35.25 -28.52 -5.76
C VAL A 369 34.93 -27.53 -6.88
N GLN A 370 34.93 -28.04 -8.11
CA GLN A 370 34.59 -27.24 -9.29
C GLN A 370 33.31 -27.80 -9.92
N THR A 371 32.21 -27.06 -9.78
CA THR A 371 30.94 -27.38 -10.43
C THR A 371 30.61 -26.34 -11.48
N GLU A 372 30.23 -26.78 -12.67
CA GLU A 372 29.74 -25.90 -13.73
C GLU A 372 28.35 -25.37 -13.35
N ARG A 373 28.17 -24.04 -13.31
CA ARG A 373 26.87 -23.41 -13.07
C ARG A 373 26.23 -23.04 -14.40
N ALA A 374 25.06 -23.61 -14.72
CA ALA A 374 24.27 -23.22 -15.89
C ALA A 374 23.02 -22.44 -15.49
N MET A 375 22.57 -21.54 -16.37
CA MET A 375 21.32 -20.81 -16.20
C MET A 375 20.09 -21.72 -16.12
N SER A 376 20.14 -22.88 -16.76
CA SER A 376 19.19 -23.97 -16.60
C SER A 376 20.01 -25.26 -16.59
N PRO A 377 20.08 -25.99 -15.46
CA PRO A 377 20.88 -27.20 -15.41
C PRO A 377 20.27 -28.26 -16.33
N THR A 378 21.04 -28.70 -17.33
CA THR A 378 20.67 -29.87 -18.14
C THR A 378 20.74 -31.11 -17.26
N ARG A 379 19.98 -32.15 -17.61
CA ARG A 379 20.05 -33.43 -16.89
C ARG A 379 21.48 -33.97 -16.78
N GLU A 380 22.25 -33.84 -17.84
CA GLU A 380 23.68 -34.22 -17.88
C GLU A 380 24.52 -33.42 -16.88
N LEU A 381 24.25 -32.11 -16.73
CA LEU A 381 24.96 -31.27 -15.77
C LEU A 381 24.58 -31.61 -14.32
N VAL A 382 23.31 -31.91 -14.06
CA VAL A 382 22.84 -32.37 -12.74
C VAL A 382 23.55 -33.67 -12.37
N GLU A 383 23.54 -34.65 -13.27
CA GLU A 383 24.19 -35.96 -13.04
C GLU A 383 25.70 -35.81 -12.80
N LYS A 384 26.39 -34.94 -13.57
CA LYS A 384 27.82 -34.63 -13.36
C LYS A 384 28.06 -33.97 -11.99
N THR A 385 27.19 -33.04 -11.60
CA THR A 385 27.30 -32.34 -10.32
C THR A 385 27.06 -33.29 -9.14
N ASP A 386 26.03 -34.14 -9.22
CA ASP A 386 25.72 -35.14 -8.19
C ASP A 386 26.87 -36.15 -8.04
N TYR A 387 27.52 -36.53 -9.14
CA TYR A 387 28.71 -37.37 -9.11
C TYR A 387 29.88 -36.69 -8.38
N GLU A 388 30.13 -35.40 -8.61
CA GLU A 388 31.14 -34.65 -7.85
C GLU A 388 30.78 -34.53 -6.37
N MET A 389 29.52 -34.28 -6.02
CA MET A 389 29.07 -34.23 -4.62
C MET A 389 29.25 -35.58 -3.91
N ALA A 390 29.01 -36.70 -4.59
CA ALA A 390 29.21 -38.03 -4.03
C ALA A 390 30.69 -38.29 -3.66
N LYS A 391 31.64 -37.79 -4.48
CA LYS A 391 33.09 -37.85 -4.14
C LYS A 391 33.41 -37.03 -2.90
N VAL A 392 32.80 -35.85 -2.77
CA VAL A 392 32.96 -34.99 -1.59
C VAL A 392 32.43 -35.70 -0.33
N THR A 393 31.24 -36.30 -0.40
CA THR A 393 30.69 -37.11 0.70
C THR A 393 31.61 -38.29 1.05
N GLN A 394 32.17 -38.98 0.05
CA GLN A 394 33.13 -40.06 0.29
C GLN A 394 34.39 -39.57 1.03
N ALA A 395 34.94 -38.41 0.62
CA ALA A 395 36.09 -37.81 1.28
C ALA A 395 35.79 -37.43 2.75
N ILE A 396 34.60 -36.86 3.01
CA ILE A 396 34.13 -36.56 4.38
C ILE A 396 34.09 -37.83 5.22
N ASN A 397 33.43 -38.88 4.72
CA ASN A 397 33.20 -40.12 5.45
C ASN A 397 34.50 -40.90 5.71
N THR A 398 35.48 -40.79 4.81
CA THR A 398 36.79 -41.45 4.95
C THR A 398 37.75 -40.69 5.87
N SER A 399 37.52 -39.38 6.05
CA SER A 399 38.36 -38.54 6.90
C SER A 399 38.24 -38.90 8.39
N ASN A 400 39.28 -38.61 9.16
CA ASN A 400 39.26 -38.66 10.63
C ASN A 400 38.72 -37.36 11.26
N ALA A 401 38.18 -36.43 10.48
CA ALA A 401 37.67 -35.16 10.99
C ALA A 401 36.32 -35.33 11.70
N ASP A 402 36.13 -34.73 12.86
CA ASP A 402 34.84 -34.72 13.56
C ASP A 402 33.93 -33.61 12.99
N PHE A 403 34.53 -32.54 12.50
CA PHE A 403 33.85 -31.37 11.94
C PHE A 403 34.18 -31.18 10.46
N VAL A 404 33.22 -30.61 9.72
CA VAL A 404 33.38 -30.25 8.31
C VAL A 404 32.94 -28.81 8.13
N VAL A 405 33.86 -27.94 7.72
CA VAL A 405 33.53 -26.55 7.35
C VAL A 405 33.33 -26.51 5.84
N LEU A 406 32.10 -26.20 5.42
CA LEU A 406 31.68 -26.36 4.04
C LEU A 406 31.15 -25.04 3.48
N SER A 407 31.70 -24.60 2.34
CA SER A 407 31.26 -23.38 1.62
C SER A 407 30.52 -23.66 0.31
N LEU A 408 30.03 -24.89 0.13
CA LEU A 408 29.16 -25.23 -1.02
C LEU A 408 27.74 -24.72 -0.75
N GLN A 409 27.10 -24.11 -1.75
CA GLN A 409 25.72 -23.61 -1.68
C GLN A 409 24.69 -24.74 -1.85
N ARG A 410 24.96 -25.91 -1.28
CA ARG A 410 24.17 -27.13 -1.44
C ARG A 410 24.36 -28.05 -0.23
N ASP A 411 23.29 -28.71 0.19
CA ASP A 411 23.36 -29.75 1.21
C ASP A 411 24.00 -31.02 0.66
N LEU A 412 24.77 -31.73 1.50
CA LEU A 412 25.34 -33.03 1.16
C LEU A 412 24.52 -34.17 1.78
N GLU A 413 24.18 -35.16 0.96
CA GLU A 413 23.51 -36.38 1.40
C GLU A 413 24.53 -37.49 1.69
N GLY A 414 24.14 -38.46 2.53
CA GLY A 414 24.93 -39.68 2.77
C GLY A 414 26.12 -39.53 3.72
N ILE A 415 26.17 -38.47 4.53
CA ILE A 415 27.21 -38.28 5.55
C ILE A 415 26.96 -39.21 6.75
N VAL A 416 28.02 -39.87 7.23
CA VAL A 416 27.92 -40.81 8.36
C VAL A 416 27.56 -40.08 9.67
N PRO A 417 26.73 -40.70 10.55
CA PRO A 417 26.41 -40.14 11.86
C PRO A 417 27.69 -39.90 12.68
N GLY A 418 27.82 -38.69 13.25
CA GLY A 418 28.98 -38.28 14.05
C GLY A 418 29.88 -37.23 13.38
N LYS A 419 29.72 -36.99 12.08
CA LYS A 419 30.35 -35.84 11.39
C LYS A 419 29.45 -34.62 11.53
N HIS A 420 29.98 -33.53 12.08
CA HIS A 420 29.26 -32.26 12.24
C HIS A 420 29.59 -31.32 11.08
N VAL A 421 28.64 -31.10 10.16
CA VAL A 421 28.81 -30.16 9.05
C VAL A 421 28.36 -28.76 9.47
N ILE A 422 29.27 -27.81 9.37
CA ILE A 422 29.03 -26.39 9.60
C ILE A 422 29.15 -25.67 8.25
N TYR A 423 28.03 -25.12 7.80
CA TYR A 423 27.97 -24.36 6.56
C TYR A 423 28.55 -22.96 6.78
N THR A 424 29.23 -22.43 5.77
CA THR A 424 29.65 -21.03 5.75
C THR A 424 28.91 -20.27 4.68
N THR A 425 28.36 -19.12 5.07
CA THR A 425 27.59 -18.25 4.18
C THR A 425 28.30 -16.90 4.04
N PRO A 426 28.51 -16.38 2.82
CA PRO A 426 29.07 -15.05 2.65
C PRO A 426 28.02 -13.99 2.96
N GLU A 427 28.31 -13.13 3.94
CA GLU A 427 27.44 -12.05 4.40
C GLU A 427 28.13 -10.69 4.29
N ILE A 428 27.31 -9.64 4.19
CA ILE A 428 27.83 -8.27 4.12
C ILE A 428 28.18 -7.77 5.51
N SER A 429 29.44 -7.36 5.66
CA SER A 429 29.97 -6.60 6.79
C SER A 429 30.06 -5.12 6.43
N ASP A 430 29.16 -4.33 7.02
CA ASP A 430 29.08 -2.87 6.85
C ASP A 430 29.86 -2.16 7.98
N THR A 431 31.19 -2.15 7.86
CA THR A 431 32.11 -1.71 8.93
C THR A 431 31.83 -0.31 9.45
N ASN A 432 31.38 0.60 8.58
CA ASN A 432 31.10 2.00 8.92
C ASN A 432 29.60 2.28 9.09
N GLN A 433 28.75 1.25 9.06
CA GLN A 433 27.29 1.35 9.16
C GLN A 433 26.68 2.34 8.14
N ILE A 434 27.30 2.53 6.98
CA ILE A 434 26.86 3.54 6.01
C ILE A 434 25.58 3.06 5.34
N LEU A 435 25.50 1.78 4.97
CA LEU A 435 24.26 1.20 4.43
C LEU A 435 23.20 1.11 5.51
N TYR A 436 23.57 0.74 6.75
CA TYR A 436 22.65 0.73 7.88
C TYR A 436 22.02 2.12 8.11
N ASN A 437 22.84 3.18 8.11
CA ASN A 437 22.36 4.55 8.27
C ASN A 437 21.51 5.00 7.08
N TRP A 438 21.86 4.58 5.85
CA TRP A 438 21.04 4.87 4.67
C TRP A 438 19.65 4.21 4.75
N LEU A 439 19.55 3.01 5.33
CA LEU A 439 18.28 2.32 5.56
C LEU A 439 17.43 2.97 6.67
N ALA A 440 18.00 3.85 7.50
CA ALA A 440 17.30 4.43 8.65
C ALA A 440 16.04 5.22 8.29
N LYS A 441 15.99 5.77 7.06
CA LYS A 441 14.79 6.43 6.51
C LYS A 441 13.56 5.52 6.44
N PHE A 442 13.75 4.21 6.48
CA PHE A 442 12.68 3.22 6.45
C PHE A 442 12.25 2.71 7.83
N TYR A 443 12.94 3.11 8.90
CA TYR A 443 12.67 2.59 10.24
C TYR A 443 11.39 3.17 10.84
N THR A 444 11.01 4.38 10.44
CA THR A 444 9.78 5.03 10.92
C THR A 444 8.61 4.80 9.96
N LEU A 445 7.45 4.48 10.51
CA LEU A 445 6.17 4.36 9.80
C LEU A 445 5.60 5.75 9.50
N ASN A 446 6.23 6.50 8.59
CA ASN A 446 5.63 7.71 8.01
C ASN A 446 5.00 7.40 6.65
N VAL A 447 4.28 6.29 6.54
CA VAL A 447 3.49 6.02 5.34
C VAL A 447 2.25 6.90 5.41
N LYS A 448 2.25 8.00 4.64
CA LYS A 448 1.03 8.78 4.42
C LYS A 448 -0.01 7.85 3.81
N PRO A 449 -1.24 7.74 4.37
CA PRO A 449 -2.28 6.93 3.77
C PRO A 449 -2.50 7.37 2.31
N PRO A 450 -2.65 6.47 1.33
CA PRO A 450 -2.87 6.86 -0.06
C PRO A 450 -4.08 7.80 -0.25
N LEU A 451 -5.11 7.62 0.59
CA LEU A 451 -6.27 8.52 0.61
C LEU A 451 -5.93 9.94 1.08
N GLN A 452 -4.89 10.13 1.90
CA GLN A 452 -4.45 11.46 2.30
C GLN A 452 -3.99 12.27 1.08
N GLU A 453 -3.22 11.66 0.16
CA GLU A 453 -2.82 12.32 -1.09
C GLU A 453 -4.02 12.60 -1.99
N HIS A 454 -4.98 11.68 -2.07
CA HIS A 454 -6.23 11.92 -2.78
C HIS A 454 -6.97 13.15 -2.23
N PHE A 455 -7.20 13.21 -0.92
CA PHE A 455 -7.89 14.35 -0.31
C PHE A 455 -7.06 15.64 -0.39
N ALA A 456 -5.73 15.57 -0.34
CA ALA A 456 -4.88 16.73 -0.59
C ALA A 456 -5.06 17.26 -2.03
N ALA A 457 -5.14 16.38 -3.03
CA ALA A 457 -5.47 16.78 -4.40
C ALA A 457 -6.89 17.34 -4.53
N GLN A 458 -7.87 16.82 -3.78
CA GLN A 458 -9.21 17.42 -3.71
C GLN A 458 -9.19 18.83 -3.12
N VAL A 459 -8.34 19.09 -2.10
CA VAL A 459 -8.11 20.45 -1.58
C VAL A 459 -7.58 21.34 -2.70
N ASP A 460 -6.61 20.89 -3.50
CA ASP A 460 -6.07 21.68 -4.62
C ASP A 460 -7.15 22.07 -5.63
N ILE A 461 -8.04 21.14 -5.98
CA ILE A 461 -9.14 21.39 -6.91
C ILE A 461 -10.12 22.43 -6.33
N ILE A 462 -10.57 22.23 -5.09
CA ILE A 462 -11.51 23.14 -4.42
C ILE A 462 -10.89 24.53 -4.25
N MET A 463 -9.62 24.60 -3.87
CA MET A 463 -8.90 25.86 -3.71
C MET A 463 -8.64 26.57 -5.04
N ALA A 464 -8.42 25.84 -6.13
CA ALA A 464 -8.31 26.43 -7.47
C ALA A 464 -9.66 27.01 -7.95
N MET A 465 -10.77 26.30 -7.74
CA MET A 465 -12.12 26.81 -8.07
C MET A 465 -12.47 28.05 -7.25
N ALA A 466 -12.16 28.02 -5.96
CA ALA A 466 -12.21 29.15 -5.05
C ALA A 466 -11.47 30.39 -5.58
N GLN A 467 -10.19 30.23 -5.94
CA GLN A 467 -9.36 31.32 -6.47
C GLN A 467 -9.85 31.85 -7.82
N ALA A 468 -10.45 31.00 -8.67
CA ALA A 468 -11.05 31.43 -9.92
C ALA A 468 -12.27 32.32 -9.67
N SER A 469 -13.17 31.91 -8.76
CA SER A 469 -14.35 32.70 -8.35
C SER A 469 -13.96 34.10 -7.86
N ASP A 470 -12.91 34.21 -7.04
CA ASP A 470 -12.40 35.50 -6.54
C ASP A 470 -11.94 36.46 -7.65
N ARG A 471 -11.47 35.93 -8.78
CA ARG A 471 -10.91 36.72 -9.89
C ARG A 471 -11.94 37.06 -10.97
N GLU A 472 -12.95 36.20 -11.15
CA GLU A 472 -13.95 36.34 -12.21
C GLU A 472 -15.13 37.24 -11.80
N LEU A 473 -15.50 37.26 -10.52
CA LEU A 473 -16.67 37.97 -10.04
C LEU A 473 -16.33 39.35 -9.45
N PHE A 474 -16.94 40.40 -10.00
CA PHE A 474 -16.82 41.77 -9.48
C PHE A 474 -17.82 42.11 -8.36
N VAL A 475 -18.78 41.23 -8.07
CA VAL A 475 -19.83 41.42 -7.05
C VAL A 475 -19.65 40.42 -5.91
N SER A 476 -19.40 40.92 -4.70
CA SER A 476 -19.06 40.11 -3.51
C SER A 476 -20.16 39.13 -3.07
N ASN A 477 -21.44 39.45 -3.28
CA ASN A 477 -22.56 38.57 -2.89
C ASN A 477 -22.61 37.26 -3.70
N ASN A 478 -22.07 37.25 -4.92
CA ASN A 478 -22.04 36.04 -5.75
C ASN A 478 -20.90 35.11 -5.36
N ASP A 479 -19.85 35.64 -4.72
CA ASP A 479 -18.71 34.83 -4.30
C ASP A 479 -19.08 33.91 -3.12
N SER A 480 -19.87 34.39 -2.14
CA SER A 480 -20.34 33.55 -1.03
C SER A 480 -21.25 32.42 -1.51
N GLN A 481 -22.17 32.69 -2.45
CA GLN A 481 -23.06 31.66 -3.02
C GLN A 481 -22.27 30.60 -3.80
N ASN A 482 -21.21 30.99 -4.51
CA ASN A 482 -20.31 30.06 -5.18
C ASN A 482 -19.56 29.17 -4.18
N ARG A 483 -19.11 29.70 -3.03
CA ARG A 483 -18.44 28.92 -1.98
C ARG A 483 -19.34 27.82 -1.43
N GLU A 484 -20.60 28.15 -1.18
CA GLU A 484 -21.59 27.16 -0.78
C GLU A 484 -21.79 26.10 -1.88
N ALA A 485 -21.90 26.52 -3.14
CA ALA A 485 -22.05 25.60 -4.27
C ALA A 485 -20.86 24.64 -4.41
N PHE A 486 -19.62 25.11 -4.23
CA PHE A 486 -18.43 24.25 -4.28
C PHE A 486 -18.43 23.21 -3.15
N CYS A 487 -18.81 23.61 -1.93
CA CYS A 487 -18.96 22.66 -0.82
C CYS A 487 -20.04 21.61 -1.13
N ARG A 488 -21.19 22.04 -1.68
CA ARG A 488 -22.27 21.14 -2.09
C ARG A 488 -21.83 20.16 -3.19
N ILE A 489 -21.09 20.61 -4.20
CA ILE A 489 -20.58 19.77 -5.29
C ILE A 489 -19.60 18.72 -4.75
N PHE A 490 -18.68 19.13 -3.88
CA PHE A 490 -17.75 18.21 -3.24
C PHE A 490 -18.49 17.14 -2.44
N LEU A 491 -19.41 17.53 -1.56
CA LEU A 491 -20.15 16.56 -0.74
C LEU A 491 -21.06 15.66 -1.59
N SER A 492 -21.71 16.20 -2.62
CA SER A 492 -22.60 15.41 -3.50
C SER A 492 -21.86 14.32 -4.27
N SER A 493 -20.57 14.54 -4.58
CA SER A 493 -19.75 13.55 -5.29
C SER A 493 -19.15 12.47 -4.37
N HIS A 494 -19.23 12.67 -3.05
CA HIS A 494 -18.49 11.86 -2.06
C HIS A 494 -19.39 11.21 -0.99
N ILE A 495 -20.67 11.56 -0.89
CA ILE A 495 -21.61 10.92 0.05
C ILE A 495 -22.29 9.70 -0.61
N PRO A 496 -22.69 8.64 0.13
CA PRO A 496 -23.27 7.43 -0.45
C PRO A 496 -24.54 7.68 -1.27
N PRO A 497 -24.82 6.81 -2.27
CA PRO A 497 -26.10 6.80 -2.96
C PRO A 497 -27.26 6.68 -1.95
N GLY A 498 -28.31 7.49 -2.12
CA GLY A 498 -29.43 7.57 -1.18
C GLY A 498 -29.38 8.76 -0.23
N PHE A 499 -28.34 9.58 -0.29
CA PHE A 499 -28.32 10.92 0.30
C PHE A 499 -28.18 11.97 -0.79
N ARG A 500 -28.76 13.15 -0.55
CA ARG A 500 -28.60 14.34 -1.39
C ARG A 500 -28.13 15.52 -0.56
N VAL A 501 -27.40 16.43 -1.20
CA VAL A 501 -26.97 17.69 -0.58
C VAL A 501 -27.85 18.81 -1.13
N THR A 502 -28.42 19.62 -0.25
CA THR A 502 -29.37 20.68 -0.60
C THR A 502 -29.19 21.90 0.32
N THR A 503 -30.04 22.91 0.17
CA THR A 503 -30.14 24.10 1.02
C THR A 503 -31.60 24.27 1.42
N GLY A 504 -31.85 24.81 2.61
CA GLY A 504 -33.19 25.17 3.04
C GLY A 504 -33.38 25.23 4.55
N GLU A 505 -34.64 25.28 4.96
CA GLU A 505 -35.05 25.34 6.37
C GLU A 505 -35.42 23.94 6.85
N ILE A 506 -35.09 23.63 8.10
CA ILE A 506 -35.42 22.34 8.72
C ILE A 506 -36.57 22.54 9.70
N ILE A 507 -37.55 21.64 9.62
CA ILE A 507 -38.68 21.57 10.55
C ILE A 507 -38.68 20.21 11.28
N ASP A 508 -38.96 20.22 12.58
CA ASP A 508 -39.24 19.00 13.35
C ASP A 508 -40.73 18.79 13.61
N ALA A 509 -41.10 17.63 14.15
CA ALA A 509 -42.50 17.30 14.42
C ALA A 509 -43.13 18.17 15.52
N ALA A 510 -42.33 18.90 16.32
CA ALA A 510 -42.79 19.84 17.32
C ALA A 510 -43.01 21.25 16.73
N SER A 511 -42.90 21.41 15.40
CA SER A 511 -43.00 22.68 14.70
C SER A 511 -41.88 23.67 15.05
N ASN A 512 -40.74 23.19 15.53
CA ASN A 512 -39.54 24.01 15.60
C ASN A 512 -38.95 24.14 14.19
N ILE A 513 -38.59 25.37 13.81
CA ILE A 513 -38.09 25.70 12.48
C ILE A 513 -36.73 26.39 12.61
N THR A 514 -35.80 26.06 11.71
CA THR A 514 -34.51 26.75 11.58
C THR A 514 -34.61 27.89 10.56
N GLY A 515 -33.67 28.84 10.59
CA GLY A 515 -33.46 29.71 9.43
C GLY A 515 -32.94 28.93 8.21
N GLN A 516 -32.75 29.62 7.09
CA GLN A 516 -32.14 29.06 5.90
C GLN A 516 -30.69 28.62 6.18
N LEU A 517 -30.35 27.40 5.76
CA LEU A 517 -29.04 26.79 5.95
C LEU A 517 -28.33 26.57 4.60
N ASP A 518 -27.02 26.77 4.59
CA ASP A 518 -26.19 26.72 3.37
C ASP A 518 -26.14 25.31 2.78
N VAL A 519 -25.82 24.32 3.62
CA VAL A 519 -25.59 22.94 3.19
C VAL A 519 -26.30 21.99 4.15
N VAL A 520 -27.25 21.22 3.63
CA VAL A 520 -28.01 20.20 4.37
C VAL A 520 -27.87 18.87 3.64
N VAL A 521 -27.37 17.86 4.34
CA VAL A 521 -27.26 16.47 3.85
C VAL A 521 -28.48 15.71 4.33
N VAL A 522 -29.29 15.23 3.38
CA VAL A 522 -30.57 14.57 3.69
C VAL A 522 -30.66 13.19 3.04
N ASN A 523 -31.31 12.27 3.71
CA ASN A 523 -31.66 10.97 3.16
C ASN A 523 -32.76 11.15 2.09
N ASP A 524 -32.48 10.71 0.86
CA ASP A 524 -33.34 10.88 -0.32
C ASP A 524 -34.54 9.90 -0.32
N SER A 525 -34.59 8.97 0.63
CA SER A 525 -35.68 7.98 0.76
C SER A 525 -37.00 8.58 1.29
N CYS A 526 -37.09 9.90 1.47
CA CYS A 526 -38.22 10.59 2.10
C CYS A 526 -38.84 11.68 1.19
N PRO A 527 -40.15 11.98 1.36
CA PRO A 527 -40.91 12.87 0.49
C PRO A 527 -40.35 14.29 0.45
N ARG A 528 -40.38 14.89 -0.74
CA ARG A 528 -40.07 16.31 -0.95
C ARG A 528 -41.34 17.12 -0.77
N LEU A 529 -41.29 18.15 0.07
CA LEU A 529 -42.42 19.04 0.33
C LEU A 529 -42.43 20.23 -0.64
N THR A 530 -42.22 19.97 -1.93
CA THR A 530 -42.28 20.98 -3.00
C THR A 530 -42.76 20.36 -4.30
N ILE A 531 -43.43 21.17 -5.11
CA ILE A 531 -43.93 20.85 -6.46
C ILE A 531 -42.95 21.41 -7.52
N ASP A 532 -41.99 22.24 -7.11
CA ASP A 532 -41.02 22.87 -8.01
C ASP A 532 -39.94 21.89 -8.47
N SER A 533 -39.82 21.73 -9.80
CA SER A 533 -38.77 20.94 -10.44
C SER A 533 -37.47 21.72 -10.65
N THR A 534 -37.48 23.05 -10.47
CA THR A 534 -36.33 23.92 -10.74
C THR A 534 -35.37 24.07 -9.56
N ASN A 535 -35.69 23.50 -8.39
CA ASN A 535 -34.96 23.68 -7.12
C ASN A 535 -34.78 25.15 -6.69
N SER A 536 -35.60 26.06 -7.24
CA SER A 536 -35.52 27.50 -6.95
C SER A 536 -36.29 27.85 -5.68
N ILE A 537 -37.30 27.04 -5.34
CA ILE A 537 -38.12 27.21 -4.13
C ILE A 537 -37.48 26.46 -2.97
N ILE A 538 -37.17 27.20 -1.90
CA ILE A 538 -36.72 26.62 -0.62
C ILE A 538 -37.90 25.85 -0.01
N ALA A 539 -37.78 24.52 0.00
CA ALA A 539 -38.77 23.63 0.59
C ALA A 539 -38.37 23.30 2.04
N PRO A 540 -39.35 23.18 2.97
CA PRO A 540 -39.05 22.72 4.31
C PRO A 540 -38.55 21.27 4.30
N ILE A 541 -37.48 21.03 5.02
CA ILE A 541 -36.82 19.74 5.16
C ILE A 541 -37.21 19.13 6.50
N LEU A 542 -37.67 17.88 6.49
CA LEU A 542 -38.05 17.18 7.71
C LEU A 542 -36.77 16.78 8.49
N ALA A 543 -36.65 17.21 9.74
CA ALA A 543 -35.52 16.90 10.63
C ALA A 543 -35.19 15.39 10.69
N ASP A 544 -36.21 14.53 10.60
CA ASP A 544 -36.09 13.06 10.53
C ASP A 544 -35.30 12.53 9.34
N THR A 545 -35.00 13.38 8.37
CA THR A 545 -34.26 13.00 7.15
C THR A 545 -32.85 13.59 7.13
N VAL A 546 -32.53 14.50 8.06
CA VAL A 546 -31.29 15.28 8.02
C VAL A 546 -30.17 14.52 8.71
N LEU A 547 -29.13 14.17 7.96
CA LEU A 547 -27.91 13.61 8.54
C LEU A 547 -27.01 14.72 9.12
N SER A 548 -26.77 15.76 8.32
CA SER A 548 -25.82 16.81 8.66
C SER A 548 -26.19 18.18 8.10
N VAL A 549 -25.77 19.24 8.81
CA VAL A 549 -25.84 20.64 8.40
C VAL A 549 -24.46 21.26 8.48
N ILE A 550 -24.05 21.97 7.43
CA ILE A 550 -22.75 22.63 7.35
C ILE A 550 -22.95 24.10 7.00
N GLU A 551 -22.42 24.98 7.84
CA GLU A 551 -22.39 26.42 7.59
C GLU A 551 -21.11 26.78 6.84
N VAL A 552 -21.20 27.53 5.75
CA VAL A 552 -20.06 27.89 4.90
C VAL A 552 -19.67 29.35 5.10
N LYS A 553 -18.37 29.62 5.22
CA LYS A 553 -17.82 30.98 5.34
C LYS A 553 -16.62 31.17 4.41
N THR A 554 -16.55 32.29 3.70
CA THR A 554 -15.40 32.63 2.85
C THR A 554 -14.11 32.70 3.67
N SER A 555 -14.16 33.45 4.78
CA SER A 555 -13.07 33.53 5.75
C SER A 555 -13.61 33.20 7.15
N LEU A 556 -12.77 32.61 8.01
CA LEU A 556 -13.13 32.27 9.39
C LEU A 556 -12.40 33.18 10.38
N THR A 557 -13.08 34.25 10.81
CA THR A 557 -12.68 35.07 11.98
C THR A 557 -13.38 34.59 13.25
N SER A 558 -12.94 35.06 14.43
CA SER A 558 -13.58 34.71 15.71
C SER A 558 -15.06 35.09 15.75
N ASP A 559 -15.43 36.24 15.18
CA ASP A 559 -16.83 36.68 15.13
C ASP A 559 -17.67 35.87 14.14
N GLN A 560 -17.10 35.51 12.98
CA GLN A 560 -17.77 34.64 12.03
C GLN A 560 -18.00 33.24 12.59
N LEU A 561 -17.02 32.69 13.33
CA LEU A 561 -17.20 31.40 14.00
C LEU A 561 -18.30 31.45 15.05
N LYS A 562 -18.32 32.48 15.91
CA LYS A 562 -19.41 32.67 16.90
C LYS A 562 -20.78 32.81 16.24
N LYS A 563 -20.87 33.53 15.11
CA LYS A 563 -22.11 33.66 14.33
C LYS A 563 -22.56 32.32 13.76
N ALA A 564 -21.65 31.56 13.13
CA ALA A 564 -21.95 30.24 12.59
C ALA A 564 -22.44 29.27 13.68
N LEU A 565 -21.75 29.22 14.83
CA LEU A 565 -22.18 28.40 15.96
C LEU A 565 -23.54 28.83 16.52
N SER A 566 -23.84 30.13 16.52
CA SER A 566 -25.15 30.63 16.94
C SER A 566 -26.27 30.23 15.96
N GLN A 567 -25.98 30.15 14.65
CA GLN A 567 -26.91 29.64 13.63
C GLN A 567 -27.11 28.12 13.69
N LEU A 568 -26.08 27.36 14.09
CA LEU A 568 -26.15 25.91 14.24
C LEU A 568 -26.82 25.46 15.55
N ARG A 569 -26.86 26.32 16.58
CA ARG A 569 -27.47 25.99 17.87
C ARG A 569 -28.96 25.57 17.74
N PRO A 570 -29.83 26.29 17.00
CA PRO A 570 -31.20 25.83 16.71
C PRO A 570 -31.26 24.45 16.04
N VAL A 571 -30.33 24.13 15.14
CA VAL A 571 -30.28 22.83 14.45
C VAL A 571 -30.05 21.70 15.46
N LYS A 572 -29.10 21.89 16.39
CA LYS A 572 -28.83 20.89 17.44
C LYS A 572 -29.98 20.77 18.45
N ALA A 573 -30.82 21.79 18.58
CA ALA A 573 -31.99 21.77 19.44
C ALA A 573 -33.18 20.97 18.86
N LEU A 574 -33.19 20.71 17.55
CA LEU A 574 -34.23 19.90 16.91
C LEU A 574 -34.30 18.49 17.51
N MET A 575 -35.48 17.89 17.41
CA MET A 575 -35.77 16.55 17.92
C MET A 575 -36.07 15.56 16.78
N PRO A 576 -35.03 15.07 16.06
CA PRO A 576 -35.19 14.03 15.04
C PRO A 576 -35.37 12.65 15.69
N THR A 577 -35.81 11.69 14.88
CA THR A 577 -36.07 10.30 15.31
C THR A 577 -34.87 9.35 15.24
N HIS A 578 -33.64 9.85 15.05
CA HIS A 578 -32.43 9.04 14.81
C HIS A 578 -31.83 8.40 16.07
N SER A 579 -32.64 7.82 16.94
CA SER A 579 -32.18 7.38 18.27
C SER A 579 -31.33 6.11 18.29
N THR A 580 -31.05 5.48 17.14
CA THR A 580 -30.38 4.17 17.08
C THR A 580 -29.34 4.04 15.97
N LEU A 581 -28.29 3.27 16.26
CA LEU A 581 -27.23 2.85 15.32
C LEU A 581 -27.25 1.34 15.12
N THR A 582 -26.80 0.88 13.95
CA THR A 582 -26.56 -0.52 13.63
C THR A 582 -25.06 -0.81 13.70
N THR A 583 -24.67 -1.75 14.53
CA THR A 583 -23.28 -2.21 14.66
C THR A 583 -22.86 -3.11 13.48
N PRO A 584 -21.55 -3.32 13.23
CA PRO A 584 -21.09 -4.22 12.18
C PRO A 584 -21.62 -5.66 12.30
N ASP A 585 -21.92 -6.10 13.53
CA ASP A 585 -22.49 -7.43 13.83
C ASP A 585 -24.03 -7.48 13.63
N GLY A 586 -24.66 -6.36 13.22
CA GLY A 586 -26.09 -6.26 12.96
C GLY A 586 -26.96 -5.93 14.18
N HIS A 587 -26.37 -5.76 15.37
CA HIS A 587 -27.11 -5.35 16.57
C HIS A 587 -27.48 -3.87 16.54
N VAL A 588 -28.67 -3.53 17.05
CA VAL A 588 -29.17 -2.16 17.17
C VAL A 588 -28.88 -1.64 18.58
N ILE A 589 -28.19 -0.51 18.68
CA ILE A 589 -27.85 0.17 19.94
C ILE A 589 -28.45 1.58 19.96
N GLU A 590 -28.61 2.18 21.15
CA GLU A 590 -28.92 3.61 21.26
C GLU A 590 -27.76 4.42 20.69
N ASP A 591 -28.06 5.47 19.90
CA ASP A 591 -27.06 6.37 19.34
C ASP A 591 -26.40 7.18 20.47
N PRO A 592 -25.07 7.07 20.70
CA PRO A 592 -24.39 7.85 21.73
C PRO A 592 -24.48 9.36 21.50
N LEU A 593 -24.71 9.81 20.26
CA LEU A 593 -24.96 11.22 19.93
C LEU A 593 -26.43 11.62 20.12
N GLU A 594 -27.24 10.79 20.76
CA GLU A 594 -28.66 10.99 21.04
C GLU A 594 -29.50 11.26 19.79
N GLY A 595 -29.05 10.77 18.63
CA GLY A 595 -29.69 11.02 17.34
C GLY A 595 -29.60 12.47 16.86
N LYS A 596 -28.78 13.32 17.48
CA LYS A 596 -28.64 14.72 17.08
C LYS A 596 -28.05 14.86 15.68
N ILE A 597 -28.52 15.87 14.95
CA ILE A 597 -28.01 16.22 13.62
C ILE A 597 -26.53 16.59 13.74
N ILE A 598 -25.70 16.13 12.80
CA ILE A 598 -24.27 16.44 12.76
C ILE A 598 -24.08 17.83 12.19
N THR A 599 -23.48 18.72 12.95
CA THR A 599 -23.33 20.13 12.59
C THR A 599 -21.87 20.47 12.35
N GLY A 600 -21.58 21.29 11.35
CA GLY A 600 -20.20 21.67 11.06
C GLY A 600 -20.04 23.07 10.48
N VAL A 601 -18.83 23.58 10.57
CA VAL A 601 -18.43 24.85 9.93
C VAL A 601 -17.35 24.55 8.90
N PHE A 602 -17.52 25.06 7.69
CA PHE A 602 -16.57 24.92 6.60
C PHE A 602 -16.13 26.30 6.12
N SER A 603 -14.82 26.52 6.02
CA SER A 603 -14.30 27.79 5.53
C SER A 603 -13.08 27.64 4.64
N PHE A 604 -12.87 28.60 3.74
CA PHE A 604 -11.78 28.55 2.76
C PHE A 604 -10.52 29.24 3.27
N ASN A 605 -10.67 30.38 3.94
CA ASN A 605 -9.54 31.22 4.37
C ASN A 605 -9.51 31.39 5.90
N PRO A 606 -8.37 31.18 6.57
CA PRO A 606 -8.24 31.50 7.99
C PRO A 606 -8.19 33.02 8.21
N GLY A 607 -8.90 33.51 9.25
CA GLY A 607 -8.69 34.85 9.79
C GLY A 607 -7.48 34.90 10.74
N SER A 608 -7.04 36.10 11.12
CA SER A 608 -5.94 36.29 12.07
C SER A 608 -6.26 35.65 13.43
N ASP A 609 -5.33 34.86 13.97
CA ASP A 609 -5.40 34.18 15.27
C ASP A 609 -6.57 33.19 15.45
N ILE A 610 -7.29 32.83 14.38
CA ILE A 610 -8.45 31.93 14.53
C ILE A 610 -8.02 30.55 15.01
N GLU A 611 -6.87 30.08 14.55
CA GLU A 611 -6.34 28.75 14.85
C GLU A 611 -6.20 28.49 16.34
N ASP A 612 -5.75 29.50 17.10
CA ASP A 612 -5.54 29.42 18.55
C ASP A 612 -6.82 29.71 19.35
N LYS A 613 -7.75 30.47 18.77
CA LYS A 613 -9.01 30.86 19.44
C LYS A 613 -10.14 29.85 19.30
N VAL A 614 -10.05 28.88 18.38
CA VAL A 614 -11.12 27.87 18.20
C VAL A 614 -11.43 27.12 19.51
N PRO A 615 -10.46 26.58 20.26
CA PRO A 615 -10.76 25.83 21.49
C PRO A 615 -11.50 26.66 22.54
N GLU A 616 -11.18 27.95 22.66
CA GLU A 616 -11.85 28.88 23.58
C GLU A 616 -13.29 29.17 23.13
N ILE A 617 -13.49 29.42 21.83
CA ILE A 617 -14.82 29.75 21.28
C ILE A 617 -15.74 28.54 21.38
N VAL A 618 -15.27 27.34 21.07
CA VAL A 618 -16.08 26.12 21.11
C VAL A 618 -16.48 25.76 22.55
N ALA A 619 -15.65 26.09 23.55
CA ALA A 619 -16.02 25.94 24.96
C ALA A 619 -17.24 26.81 25.36
N LEU A 620 -17.48 27.94 24.67
CA LEU A 620 -18.67 28.77 24.87
C LEU A 620 -19.94 28.19 24.22
N TYR A 621 -19.77 27.22 23.31
CA TYR A 621 -20.84 26.57 22.54
C TYR A 621 -20.70 25.03 22.60
N PRO A 622 -20.76 24.43 23.80
CA PRO A 622 -20.49 23.00 23.96
C PRO A 622 -21.50 22.16 23.17
N GLY A 623 -20.98 21.18 22.41
CA GLY A 623 -21.80 20.23 21.64
C GLY A 623 -22.52 20.83 20.42
N VAL A 624 -22.25 22.09 20.05
CA VAL A 624 -22.95 22.75 18.93
C VAL A 624 -22.35 22.42 17.57
N ALA A 625 -21.06 22.17 17.46
CA ALA A 625 -20.41 21.78 16.20
C ALA A 625 -19.63 20.48 16.37
N ASP A 626 -19.89 19.51 15.52
CA ASP A 626 -19.15 18.25 15.45
C ASP A 626 -17.80 18.42 14.74
N PHE A 627 -17.69 19.38 13.82
CA PHE A 627 -16.43 19.71 13.16
C PHE A 627 -16.33 21.16 12.68
N ILE A 628 -15.10 21.68 12.60
CA ILE A 628 -14.75 22.98 12.01
C ILE A 628 -13.55 22.75 11.10
N VAL A 629 -13.71 22.98 9.80
CA VAL A 629 -12.67 22.63 8.82
C VAL A 629 -12.32 23.79 7.90
N LEU A 630 -11.01 24.03 7.81
CA LEU A 630 -10.38 24.84 6.78
C LEU A 630 -9.49 23.91 5.93
N PRO A 631 -9.87 23.57 4.69
CA PRO A 631 -9.23 22.52 3.90
C PRO A 631 -7.70 22.67 3.74
N ASP A 632 -7.23 23.92 3.62
CA ASP A 632 -5.82 24.25 3.39
C ASP A 632 -5.07 24.70 4.67
N ALA A 633 -5.69 24.58 5.85
CA ALA A 633 -5.09 25.00 7.12
C ALA A 633 -5.22 23.94 8.23
N PHE A 634 -6.42 23.78 8.81
CA PHE A 634 -6.64 22.88 9.94
C PHE A 634 -8.08 22.38 10.01
N GLY A 635 -8.30 21.29 10.76
CA GLY A 635 -9.62 20.81 11.13
C GLY A 635 -9.71 20.48 12.62
N TYR A 636 -10.75 20.97 13.28
CA TYR A 636 -11.13 20.61 14.65
C TYR A 636 -12.32 19.67 14.61
N PHE A 637 -12.28 18.58 15.38
CA PHE A 637 -13.31 17.55 15.39
C PHE A 637 -13.68 17.14 16.81
N SER A 638 -14.98 16.98 17.06
CA SER A 638 -15.49 16.48 18.33
C SER A 638 -15.01 15.05 18.57
N VAL A 639 -14.39 14.81 19.72
CA VAL A 639 -13.89 13.49 20.11
C VAL A 639 -15.05 12.51 20.26
N GLU A 640 -16.22 12.96 20.70
CA GLU A 640 -17.41 12.13 20.84
C GLU A 640 -17.87 11.59 19.48
N THR A 641 -17.97 12.48 18.49
CA THR A 641 -18.35 12.13 17.12
C THR A 641 -17.34 11.18 16.48
N LEU A 642 -16.04 11.43 16.69
CA LEU A 642 -14.96 10.56 16.18
C LEU A 642 -15.02 9.15 16.80
N LYS A 643 -15.26 9.05 18.11
CA LYS A 643 -15.39 7.76 18.81
C LYS A 643 -16.56 6.95 18.28
N VAL A 644 -17.71 7.58 18.03
CA VAL A 644 -18.88 6.93 17.43
C VAL A 644 -18.60 6.41 16.02
N CYS A 645 -17.76 7.12 15.26
CA CYS A 645 -17.29 6.67 13.94
C CYS A 645 -16.15 5.63 14.00
N GLY A 646 -15.78 5.14 15.19
CA GLY A 646 -14.74 4.12 15.36
C GLY A 646 -13.31 4.64 15.30
N MET A 647 -13.08 5.96 15.38
CA MET A 647 -11.74 6.55 15.43
C MET A 647 -11.23 6.69 16.87
N SER A 648 -10.08 6.09 17.16
CA SER A 648 -9.38 6.25 18.44
C SER A 648 -8.52 7.51 18.44
N VAL A 649 -8.67 8.36 19.46
CA VAL A 649 -7.89 9.59 19.65
C VAL A 649 -7.06 9.48 20.92
N LYS A 650 -5.81 9.96 20.89
CA LYS A 650 -4.94 9.97 22.08
C LYS A 650 -5.42 11.03 23.06
N GLU A 651 -5.49 10.70 24.35
CA GLU A 651 -5.96 11.64 25.38
C GLU A 651 -5.13 12.92 25.48
N SER A 652 -3.82 12.83 25.19
CA SER A 652 -2.91 13.98 25.20
C SER A 652 -3.19 15.03 24.12
N GLU A 653 -3.97 14.68 23.09
CA GLU A 653 -4.28 15.57 21.95
C GLU A 653 -5.65 16.26 22.10
N ILE A 654 -6.40 15.95 23.17
CA ILE A 654 -7.75 16.45 23.39
C ILE A 654 -7.71 17.79 24.11
N VAL A 655 -8.33 18.81 23.50
CA VAL A 655 -8.52 20.14 24.10
C VAL A 655 -10.00 20.50 24.03
N ASN A 656 -10.62 20.74 25.20
CA ASN A 656 -12.05 21.06 25.33
C ASN A 656 -13.01 20.08 24.60
N GLY A 657 -12.64 18.80 24.52
CA GLY A 657 -13.44 17.77 23.85
C GLY A 657 -13.22 17.67 22.33
N TYR A 658 -12.25 18.41 21.79
CA TYR A 658 -11.90 18.41 20.37
C TYR A 658 -10.46 17.97 20.14
N VAL A 659 -10.18 17.47 18.95
CA VAL A 659 -8.83 17.19 18.45
C VAL A 659 -8.56 17.98 17.18
N LYS A 660 -7.32 18.45 17.02
CA LYS A 660 -6.87 19.26 15.90
C LYS A 660 -6.04 18.42 14.92
N TYR A 661 -6.33 18.53 13.63
CA TYR A 661 -5.53 17.99 12.55
C TYR A 661 -5.06 19.11 11.62
N THR A 662 -3.75 19.21 11.38
CA THR A 662 -3.12 20.25 10.54
C THR A 662 -2.58 19.71 9.21
N SER A 663 -2.53 18.39 9.05
CA SER A 663 -2.08 17.80 7.79
C SER A 663 -3.07 18.09 6.68
N ARG A 664 -2.57 18.64 5.56
CA ARG A 664 -3.36 18.97 4.37
C ARG A 664 -4.20 17.77 3.90
N GLY A 665 -5.45 18.03 3.54
CA GLY A 665 -6.42 17.00 3.13
C GLY A 665 -7.09 16.22 4.27
N MET A 666 -6.53 16.20 5.49
CA MET A 666 -7.12 15.45 6.60
C MET A 666 -8.49 16.00 7.03
N GLY A 667 -8.68 17.32 6.96
CA GLY A 667 -9.97 17.93 7.28
C GLY A 667 -11.11 17.37 6.41
N LEU A 668 -10.90 17.32 5.10
CA LEU A 668 -11.86 16.74 4.15
C LEU A 668 -12.03 15.23 4.35
N ALA A 669 -10.92 14.51 4.57
CA ALA A 669 -10.93 13.06 4.79
C ALA A 669 -11.76 12.66 6.02
N ILE A 670 -11.65 13.42 7.11
CA ILE A 670 -12.38 13.13 8.35
C ILE A 670 -13.84 13.54 8.23
N ILE A 671 -14.18 14.68 7.60
CA ILE A 671 -15.60 15.00 7.29
C ILE A 671 -16.23 13.87 6.49
N PHE A 672 -15.54 13.45 5.42
CA PHE A 672 -15.98 12.33 4.59
C PHE A 672 -16.19 11.06 5.43
N GLY A 673 -15.23 10.73 6.30
CA GLY A 673 -15.30 9.57 7.18
C GLY A 673 -16.48 9.62 8.15
N ILE A 674 -16.70 10.77 8.81
CA ILE A 674 -17.82 10.97 9.74
C ILE A 674 -19.16 10.80 9.03
N LEU A 675 -19.35 11.53 7.91
CA LEU A 675 -20.62 11.51 7.18
C LEU A 675 -20.92 10.11 6.61
N ASN A 676 -19.93 9.43 6.03
CA ASN A 676 -20.11 8.08 5.51
C ASN A 676 -20.39 7.05 6.62
N SER A 677 -19.67 7.14 7.74
CA SER A 677 -19.85 6.20 8.86
C SER A 677 -21.25 6.31 9.45
N LEU A 678 -21.72 7.54 9.67
CA LEU A 678 -23.07 7.78 10.21
C LEU A 678 -24.16 7.52 9.18
N ALA A 679 -23.95 7.84 7.91
CA ALA A 679 -24.87 7.46 6.84
C ALA A 679 -25.10 5.94 6.77
N ALA A 680 -24.05 5.15 7.02
CA ALA A 680 -24.11 3.68 6.97
C ALA A 680 -24.70 3.05 8.23
N THR A 681 -24.45 3.63 9.41
CA THR A 681 -24.80 3.03 10.70
C THR A 681 -26.10 3.57 11.29
N ARG A 682 -26.41 4.86 11.09
CA ARG A 682 -27.57 5.52 11.70
C ARG A 682 -28.86 5.08 11.02
N ARG A 683 -29.84 4.67 11.82
CA ARG A 683 -31.14 4.25 11.30
C ARG A 683 -32.05 5.46 11.12
N PHE A 684 -32.38 5.76 9.87
CA PHE A 684 -33.41 6.73 9.52
C PHE A 684 -34.78 6.02 9.56
N SER A 685 -35.66 6.42 10.47
CA SER A 685 -36.98 5.80 10.70
C SER A 685 -38.01 6.02 9.58
N GLY A 686 -37.63 6.72 8.51
CA GLY A 686 -38.59 7.29 7.55
C GLY A 686 -39.38 8.45 8.17
N SER A 687 -39.78 9.43 7.35
CA SER A 687 -40.57 10.56 7.85
C SER A 687 -42.01 10.15 8.16
N ASN A 688 -42.44 10.26 9.41
CA ASN A 688 -43.84 10.06 9.76
C ASN A 688 -44.63 11.36 9.53
N CYS A 689 -45.12 11.59 8.31
CA CYS A 689 -45.86 12.80 7.95
C CYS A 689 -47.06 13.09 8.87
N ILE A 690 -47.70 12.05 9.43
CA ILE A 690 -48.83 12.22 10.36
C ILE A 690 -48.36 12.94 11.65
N ARG A 691 -47.14 12.72 12.12
CA ARG A 691 -46.58 13.45 13.28
C ARG A 691 -46.38 14.92 12.97
N TYR A 692 -45.87 15.24 11.79
CA TYR A 692 -45.70 16.62 11.35
C TYR A 692 -47.05 17.35 11.18
N LEU A 693 -48.10 16.64 10.75
CA LEU A 693 -49.45 17.21 10.63
C LEU A 693 -50.17 17.37 11.98
N SER A 694 -49.94 16.46 12.94
CA SER A 694 -50.58 16.48 14.26
C SER A 694 -49.81 17.32 15.30
N GLY A 695 -48.51 17.46 15.13
CA GLY A 695 -47.61 18.19 16.01
C GLY A 695 -47.29 17.47 17.34
N TYR A 696 -47.45 16.13 17.41
CA TYR A 696 -47.08 15.30 18.56
C TYR A 696 -46.96 13.81 18.15
N TRP A 697 -46.43 12.94 19.01
CA TRP A 697 -46.14 11.53 18.71
C TRP A 697 -47.35 10.60 18.71
N GLY A 698 -48.57 11.13 18.84
CA GLY A 698 -49.81 10.34 18.90
C GLY A 698 -50.07 9.68 20.25
N GLY A 699 -49.28 9.95 21.29
CA GLY A 699 -49.53 9.47 22.65
C GLY A 699 -50.67 10.26 23.31
N GLN A 700 -51.59 9.56 23.99
CA GLN A 700 -52.69 10.20 24.75
C GLN A 700 -52.17 11.22 25.79
N SER A 701 -50.96 11.00 26.31
CA SER A 701 -50.27 11.90 27.25
C SER A 701 -49.82 13.21 26.62
N GLU A 702 -49.22 13.18 25.42
CA GLU A 702 -48.76 14.37 24.71
C GLU A 702 -49.93 15.18 24.13
N ALA A 703 -50.97 14.50 23.63
CA ALA A 703 -52.20 15.15 23.19
C ALA A 703 -52.86 15.93 24.35
N ALA A 704 -52.89 15.33 25.54
CA ALA A 704 -53.40 15.98 26.75
C ALA A 704 -52.56 17.20 27.16
N ALA A 705 -51.23 17.09 27.11
CA ALA A 705 -50.32 18.20 27.45
C ALA A 705 -50.45 19.38 26.47
N LYS A 706 -50.61 19.11 25.17
CA LYS A 706 -50.83 20.14 24.15
C LYS A 706 -52.18 20.84 24.33
N ASN A 707 -53.26 20.06 24.49
CA ASN A 707 -54.59 20.60 24.76
C ASN A 707 -54.62 21.45 26.04
N ALA A 708 -53.89 21.03 27.09
CA ALA A 708 -53.74 21.82 28.30
C ALA A 708 -53.06 23.18 28.05
N SER A 709 -51.97 23.21 27.28
CA SER A 709 -51.28 24.45 26.92
C SER A 709 -52.15 25.38 26.06
N ASP A 710 -52.92 24.83 25.13
CA ASP A 710 -53.83 25.62 24.29
C ASP A 710 -55.01 26.20 25.10
N VAL A 711 -55.54 25.43 26.07
CA VAL A 711 -56.54 25.92 27.03
C VAL A 711 -55.97 27.06 27.89
N GLU A 712 -54.74 26.96 28.37
CA GLU A 712 -54.08 28.05 29.12
C GLU A 712 -53.93 29.33 28.28
N LYS A 713 -53.50 29.22 27.01
CA LYS A 713 -53.40 30.36 26.08
C LYS A 713 -54.77 30.99 25.81
N ALA A 714 -55.80 30.18 25.61
CA ALA A 714 -57.18 30.65 25.41
C ALA A 714 -57.69 31.39 26.66
N LEU A 715 -57.46 30.85 27.86
CA LEU A 715 -57.82 31.48 29.12
C LEU A 715 -57.10 32.82 29.33
N HIS A 716 -55.82 32.91 28.98
CA HIS A 716 -55.09 34.19 29.01
C HIS A 716 -55.61 35.22 28.01
N SER A 717 -56.13 34.77 26.87
CA SER A 717 -56.76 35.66 25.89
C SER A 717 -58.10 36.20 26.42
N ILE A 718 -58.86 35.36 27.13
CA ILE A 718 -60.13 35.72 27.78
C ILE A 718 -59.92 36.67 28.97
N ASP A 719 -58.80 36.56 29.71
CA ASP A 719 -58.46 37.49 30.80
C ASP A 719 -58.54 38.96 30.37
N LYS A 720 -58.04 39.28 29.17
CA LYS A 720 -58.04 40.65 28.65
C LYS A 720 -59.46 41.18 28.45
N ILE A 721 -60.38 40.33 28.01
CA ILE A 721 -61.78 40.69 27.76
C ILE A 721 -62.54 40.81 29.08
N VAL A 722 -62.39 39.84 29.98
CA VAL A 722 -63.08 39.83 31.28
C VAL A 722 -62.64 41.00 32.16
N THR A 723 -61.38 41.40 32.10
CA THR A 723 -60.85 42.56 32.83
C THR A 723 -61.37 43.90 32.29
N GLN A 724 -61.89 43.94 31.06
CA GLN A 724 -62.47 45.16 30.47
C GLN A 724 -63.98 45.25 30.64
N VAL A 725 -64.71 44.12 30.55
CA VAL A 725 -66.17 44.14 30.39
C VAL A 725 -66.94 43.69 31.66
N ALA A 726 -66.35 42.86 32.53
CA ALA A 726 -67.09 42.25 33.64
C ALA A 726 -67.15 43.14 34.90
N SER A 727 -68.23 43.01 35.68
CA SER A 727 -68.39 43.65 37.00
C SER A 727 -67.46 43.05 38.06
N LYS A 728 -67.26 43.74 39.19
CA LYS A 728 -66.29 43.35 40.23
C LYS A 728 -66.54 41.95 40.78
N ASP A 729 -67.80 41.58 41.00
CA ASP A 729 -68.17 40.25 41.49
C ASP A 729 -67.99 39.16 40.42
N GLN A 730 -68.29 39.46 39.16
CA GLN A 730 -68.09 38.53 38.04
C GLN A 730 -66.60 38.24 37.79
N ARG A 731 -65.72 39.25 37.93
CA ARG A 731 -64.26 39.05 37.85
C ARG A 731 -63.76 38.13 38.95
N ARG A 732 -64.22 38.35 40.19
CA ARG A 732 -63.84 37.52 41.34
C ARG A 732 -64.21 36.05 41.11
N VAL A 733 -65.44 35.78 40.64
CA VAL A 733 -65.90 34.42 40.34
C VAL A 733 -65.10 33.81 39.17
N PHE A 734 -64.84 34.58 38.11
CA PHE A 734 -64.08 34.11 36.96
C PHE A 734 -62.65 33.70 37.33
N PHE A 735 -61.90 34.58 38.02
CA PHE A 735 -60.51 34.28 38.40
C PHE A 735 -60.41 33.14 39.43
N GLN A 736 -61.40 33.01 40.32
CA GLN A 736 -61.46 31.88 41.24
C GLN A 736 -61.63 30.55 40.49
N ARG A 737 -62.64 30.45 39.61
CA ARG A 737 -62.88 29.24 38.81
C ARG A 737 -61.75 28.94 37.82
N LYS A 738 -61.11 29.98 37.28
CA LYS A 738 -59.91 29.83 36.45
C LYS A 738 -58.76 29.21 37.25
N GLY A 739 -58.52 29.67 38.48
CA GLY A 739 -57.49 29.11 39.35
C GLY A 739 -57.74 27.64 39.68
N GLU A 740 -58.99 27.28 39.98
CA GLU A 740 -59.41 25.89 40.21
C GLU A 740 -59.16 25.01 38.96
N LEU A 741 -59.52 25.51 37.78
CA LEU A 741 -59.31 24.81 36.51
C LEU A 741 -57.82 24.60 36.17
N ILE A 742 -56.98 25.63 36.34
CA ILE A 742 -55.53 25.51 36.10
C ILE A 742 -54.89 24.52 37.08
N THR A 743 -55.32 24.54 38.34
CA THR A 743 -54.81 23.61 39.36
C THR A 743 -55.19 22.16 39.01
N ALA A 744 -56.44 21.92 38.62
CA ALA A 744 -56.90 20.60 38.16
C ALA A 744 -56.15 20.11 36.91
N ILE A 745 -55.91 21.00 35.93
CA ILE A 745 -55.12 20.67 34.73
C ILE A 745 -53.67 20.33 35.10
N SER A 746 -53.07 21.06 36.04
CA SER A 746 -51.70 20.80 36.53
C SER A 746 -51.57 19.44 37.24
N GLU A 747 -52.57 19.08 38.05
CA GLU A 747 -52.62 17.77 38.73
C GLU A 747 -52.79 16.60 37.75
N ILE A 748 -53.65 16.77 36.73
CA ILE A 748 -53.81 15.79 35.64
C ILE A 748 -52.49 15.61 34.88
N ASN A 749 -51.79 16.70 34.54
CA ASN A 749 -50.50 16.64 33.85
C ASN A 749 -49.40 15.95 34.69
N LYS A 750 -49.36 16.18 36.02
CA LYS A 750 -48.44 15.46 36.92
C LYS A 750 -48.75 13.97 36.99
N GLY A 751 -50.03 13.60 37.02
CA GLY A 751 -50.48 12.20 36.96
C GLY A 751 -50.05 11.50 35.66
N ILE A 752 -50.19 12.18 34.53
CA ILE A 752 -49.80 11.67 33.20
C ILE A 752 -48.29 11.48 33.07
N GLN A 753 -47.47 12.40 33.60
CA GLN A 753 -46.01 12.24 33.61
C GLN A 753 -45.53 11.06 34.48
N SER A 754 -46.23 10.78 35.59
CA SER A 754 -45.92 9.66 36.48
C SER A 754 -46.31 8.27 35.94
N GLY A 755 -47.19 8.21 34.93
CA GLY A 755 -47.67 6.97 34.29
C GLY A 755 -46.91 6.54 33.02
N SER A 756 -45.86 7.27 32.63
CA SER A 756 -44.94 6.84 31.57
C SER A 756 -44.03 5.70 32.08
N PRO A 757 -43.79 4.61 31.33
CA PRO A 757 -42.97 3.51 31.82
C PRO A 757 -41.55 4.02 32.07
N LYS A 758 -41.06 3.88 33.31
CA LYS A 758 -39.62 3.90 33.58
C LYS A 758 -38.97 2.89 32.63
N ARG A 759 -37.94 3.31 31.89
CA ARG A 759 -37.06 2.42 31.11
C ARG A 759 -36.79 1.14 31.92
N PRO A 760 -37.02 -0.07 31.37
CA PRO A 760 -36.71 -1.28 32.13
C PRO A 760 -35.20 -1.38 32.39
N PRO A 761 -34.77 -1.91 33.54
CA PRO A 761 -33.37 -2.16 33.80
C PRO A 761 -32.82 -3.24 32.85
N GLN A 762 -31.53 -3.06 32.52
CA GLN A 762 -30.66 -3.85 31.66
C GLN A 762 -30.92 -5.37 31.66
N TYR A 763 -31.04 -5.95 30.46
CA TYR A 763 -31.02 -7.42 30.29
C TYR A 763 -29.56 -7.90 30.27
N VAL A 764 -29.15 -8.63 31.32
CA VAL A 764 -27.89 -9.37 31.37
C VAL A 764 -28.12 -10.75 30.73
N PRO A 765 -27.31 -11.19 29.75
CA PRO A 765 -27.52 -12.49 29.11
C PRO A 765 -27.01 -13.63 30.01
N THR A 766 -27.90 -14.50 30.48
CA THR A 766 -27.52 -15.79 31.09
C THR A 766 -27.41 -16.89 30.02
N ALA A 767 -26.28 -17.57 29.99
CA ALA A 767 -25.98 -18.71 29.11
C ALA A 767 -26.96 -19.88 29.26
N PRO A 768 -27.20 -20.70 28.20
CA PRO A 768 -28.13 -21.82 28.28
C PRO A 768 -27.48 -23.02 28.97
N THR A 769 -28.06 -23.46 30.09
CA THR A 769 -27.75 -24.76 30.70
C THR A 769 -28.68 -25.82 30.16
N HIS A 770 -28.13 -26.74 29.37
CA HIS A 770 -28.79 -28.00 29.00
C HIS A 770 -28.88 -28.92 30.23
N LYS A 771 -30.07 -29.41 30.56
CA LYS A 771 -30.26 -30.69 31.25
C LYS A 771 -31.42 -31.49 30.62
N PRO A 772 -31.31 -32.84 30.59
CA PRO A 772 -32.09 -33.70 29.70
C PRO A 772 -33.44 -34.09 30.33
N LYS A 773 -34.45 -34.29 29.49
CA LYS A 773 -35.73 -34.90 29.90
C LYS A 773 -35.59 -36.41 29.99
N LYS A 774 -35.98 -36.96 31.15
CA LYS A 774 -36.41 -38.35 31.29
C LYS A 774 -37.78 -38.49 30.61
N HIS A 775 -37.87 -39.26 29.54
CA HIS A 775 -38.68 -40.46 29.44
C HIS A 775 -38.30 -41.24 28.19
#